data_AF-A0A8T0GKN6-F1
#
_entry.id   AF-A0A8T0GKN6-F1
#
_cell.length_a   1.000
_cell.length_b   1.000
_cell.length_c   1.000
_cell.angle_alpha   90.00
_cell.angle_beta   90.00
_cell.angle_gamma   90.00
#
_symmetry.space_group_name_H-M   'P 1'
#
loop_
_entity.id
_entity.type
_entity.pdbx_description
1 polymer ?
#
loop_
_entity_poly.entity_id
_entity_poly.type
_entity_poly.pdbx_seq_one_letter_code
_entity_poly.pdbx_strand_id
1 'polypeptide(L)'
;MPELRSGARQPRSPLPAVGVCAEAGGAGRRTTPRRRGGAGTEEGGEGVAPEGNRVRTRAAVAKEAAVVTPRVAGRGKARAAGKQARGGKPSGKGAAAAGTKGKGAAGRGKQVPSRSHSPAEEPLQEDLCTSDDNVDEDLDLGVGKKEEGGEENREMEEESAGRSAEKVPGAGDDDGSAAPLPERVQVGGSPVYKIERKLGKGGFGQVYVGRRLSGGSERTGPQAVEVALKFEHRSSKGCNYGPPYEWQVYNTLGGSHGVPRVHYKGRQGDYYVMVMDMLGPSLWDVWNTSGQAMSTEMVACIAVESISILEKMHARGYVHGDVKPENFLLGQPNTTDEKKLFLVDLGLATRWRDGTTGQHVEYDQRPDVFRGTVRYASVHAHLGRTGSRRDDLESLAYTLVFLLRGRLPWQGYQGDNKGFLVCKKKMATSPEMLCCFCPPPFKQFLEMVVNMKFDEEPNYGKLVVLFDSILGPNPAVRPINTDGAQKCSIQVGQKRGRISVEEDEDDQPKKKIRLGMPATQWITVYNARRPMKQRYHYNVADSRLTQHVEKGNEDGLYISSVASCTNLWALIMDAGTGFTAQVYELSHVFLHKEWIMEQWEKNFYISAIAGANNGSSLVVMSKGTSYTQQSYKVSDSFPFKWINKKWREGFYVTSMATAGSRWGVVMSRNAGFSDQVVELDFLYPSEGIHRRWDSGYRITSTAATWDQAAFVLSVPRRKPADETQETLRTSAFPSTHVKEKWSKNLYIAAVSYGRTVS
;
A
#
# COMPACT_ATOMS: atom_id res chain seq x y z
N MET A 1 -5.75 5.21 -77.38
CA MET A 1 -6.03 6.58 -77.85
C MET A 1 -6.09 7.50 -76.63
N PRO A 2 -5.52 8.71 -76.64
CA PRO A 2 -4.07 8.90 -76.87
C PRO A 2 -3.37 9.78 -75.79
N GLU A 3 -2.05 9.57 -75.60
CA GLU A 3 -1.04 10.64 -75.33
C GLU A 3 -1.06 11.43 -73.98
N LEU A 4 0.00 12.10 -73.48
CA LEU A 4 1.46 12.11 -73.75
C LEU A 4 2.31 12.65 -72.54
N ARG A 5 3.48 12.02 -72.31
CA ARG A 5 4.79 12.54 -71.80
C ARG A 5 4.98 13.39 -70.51
N SER A 6 6.15 13.08 -69.90
CA SER A 6 7.09 13.92 -69.09
C SER A 6 6.81 14.16 -67.59
N GLY A 7 7.82 14.19 -66.70
CA GLY A 7 9.18 13.63 -66.85
C GLY A 7 10.27 14.15 -65.88
N ALA A 8 11.03 13.21 -65.28
CA ALA A 8 12.38 13.39 -64.68
C ALA A 8 12.50 14.29 -63.41
N ARG A 9 13.52 14.20 -62.53
CA ARG A 9 14.51 13.14 -62.17
C ARG A 9 15.13 13.49 -60.79
N GLN A 10 15.56 12.48 -60.01
CA GLN A 10 16.60 12.63 -58.97
C GLN A 10 18.02 12.45 -59.60
N PRO A 11 19.18 12.33 -58.88
CA PRO A 11 19.48 12.49 -57.44
C PRO A 11 20.80 13.26 -57.12
N ARG A 12 21.21 13.24 -55.83
CA ARG A 12 22.59 13.08 -55.26
C ARG A 12 23.10 14.15 -54.29
N SER A 13 23.72 13.67 -53.20
CA SER A 13 24.67 14.29 -52.26
C SER A 13 26.14 14.09 -52.77
N PRO A 14 27.27 14.39 -52.05
CA PRO A 14 27.45 14.88 -50.66
C PRO A 14 28.59 15.93 -50.38
N LEU A 15 28.65 16.45 -49.13
CA LEU A 15 29.86 17.00 -48.41
C LEU A 15 30.60 18.26 -48.99
N PRO A 16 31.64 18.88 -48.35
CA PRO A 16 32.02 19.02 -46.92
C PRO A 16 32.48 20.46 -46.43
N ALA A 17 32.56 20.67 -45.10
CA ALA A 17 33.58 21.44 -44.31
C ALA A 17 33.80 23.00 -44.43
N VAL A 18 34.58 23.53 -43.46
CA VAL A 18 35.15 24.91 -43.27
C VAL A 18 34.14 26.03 -42.87
N GLY A 19 34.43 27.04 -42.00
CA GLY A 19 35.52 27.21 -41.01
C GLY A 19 35.87 28.68 -40.62
N VAL A 20 36.27 28.91 -39.35
CA VAL A 20 37.27 29.92 -38.85
C VAL A 20 36.89 31.44 -38.65
N CYS A 21 37.34 31.99 -37.49
CA CYS A 21 37.62 33.37 -37.02
C CYS A 21 36.66 34.60 -37.12
N ALA A 22 36.21 35.04 -35.93
CA ALA A 22 36.49 36.31 -35.21
C ALA A 22 36.94 37.64 -35.90
N GLU A 23 36.28 38.74 -35.48
CA GLU A 23 36.72 40.16 -35.39
C GLU A 23 35.83 40.88 -34.33
N ALA A 24 36.06 42.12 -33.84
CA ALA A 24 37.28 42.88 -33.48
C ALA A 24 36.90 44.22 -32.76
N GLY A 25 37.83 44.84 -32.02
CA GLY A 25 37.82 46.30 -31.70
C GLY A 25 37.27 46.77 -30.34
N GLY A 26 37.90 47.82 -29.76
CA GLY A 26 37.39 48.54 -28.58
C GLY A 26 38.43 48.98 -27.52
N ALA A 27 39.30 49.95 -27.81
CA ALA A 27 40.33 50.44 -26.86
C ALA A 27 39.88 51.67 -26.03
N GLY A 28 40.17 51.72 -24.73
CA GLY A 28 39.66 52.78 -23.83
C GLY A 28 40.38 53.03 -22.50
N ARG A 29 41.60 53.62 -22.57
CA ARG A 29 42.33 54.44 -21.57
C ARG A 29 42.21 54.23 -20.02
N ARG A 30 43.41 54.23 -19.38
CA ARG A 30 43.69 54.58 -17.95
C ARG A 30 43.35 56.08 -17.69
N THR A 31 43.26 56.68 -16.48
CA THR A 31 44.00 56.53 -15.19
C THR A 31 43.25 57.15 -13.97
N THR A 32 43.62 56.68 -12.77
CA THR A 32 43.66 57.30 -11.40
C THR A 32 43.76 58.85 -11.29
N PRO A 33 43.37 59.54 -10.17
CA PRO A 33 44.30 59.69 -9.00
C PRO A 33 43.78 60.09 -7.56
N ARG A 34 44.58 59.70 -6.55
CA ARG A 34 45.08 60.45 -5.33
C ARG A 34 44.18 60.98 -4.15
N ARG A 35 44.55 60.50 -2.95
CA ARG A 35 44.94 61.22 -1.68
C ARG A 35 44.09 62.35 -1.07
N ARG A 36 43.70 62.16 0.21
CA ARG A 36 43.96 62.98 1.45
C ARG A 36 43.38 62.21 2.68
N GLY A 37 43.79 62.39 3.93
CA GLY A 37 44.96 63.10 4.48
C GLY A 37 44.79 63.64 5.92
N GLY A 38 45.28 62.92 6.94
CA GLY A 38 45.35 63.34 8.37
C GLY A 38 44.20 62.83 9.27
N ALA A 39 44.23 62.91 10.61
CA ALA A 39 45.33 63.04 11.60
C ALA A 39 44.76 62.96 13.05
N GLY A 40 45.54 62.49 14.04
CA GLY A 40 45.18 62.38 15.48
C GLY A 40 44.98 60.93 15.94
N THR A 41 45.59 60.34 17.00
CA THR A 41 46.01 60.75 18.37
C THR A 41 44.82 60.98 19.33
N GLU A 42 44.76 60.44 20.55
CA GLU A 42 45.59 59.48 21.34
C GLU A 42 44.75 58.98 22.55
N GLU A 43 45.06 57.92 23.32
CA GLU A 43 46.19 56.95 23.33
C GLU A 43 45.64 55.49 23.17
N GLY A 44 45.72 54.43 24.02
CA GLY A 44 46.38 54.11 25.31
C GLY A 44 45.51 53.17 26.20
N GLY A 45 45.98 52.10 26.86
CA GLY A 45 47.25 51.35 26.79
C GLY A 45 47.22 50.05 27.65
N GLU A 46 48.03 49.03 27.28
CA GLU A 46 48.35 47.78 28.04
C GLU A 46 47.17 46.80 28.40
N GLY A 47 47.35 45.48 28.57
CA GLY A 47 48.50 44.58 28.35
C GLY A 47 48.24 43.15 28.88
N VAL A 48 49.11 42.19 28.48
CA VAL A 48 49.26 40.81 29.06
C VAL A 48 48.17 39.75 28.76
N ALA A 49 48.62 38.50 28.62
CA ALA A 49 47.88 37.22 28.53
C ALA A 49 48.75 36.12 29.23
N PRO A 50 48.39 34.82 29.38
CA PRO A 50 47.22 34.07 28.87
C PRO A 50 46.58 33.12 29.94
N GLU A 51 46.14 31.91 29.52
CA GLU A 51 45.61 30.77 30.31
C GLU A 51 44.16 30.88 30.86
N GLY A 52 43.50 29.74 31.17
CA GLY A 52 42.12 29.76 31.73
C GLY A 52 41.16 28.54 31.51
N ASN A 53 41.69 27.32 31.40
CA ASN A 53 41.03 26.01 31.39
C ASN A 53 39.53 25.84 31.83
N ARG A 54 38.72 25.15 31.00
CA ARG A 54 37.54 24.29 31.31
C ARG A 54 36.33 24.81 32.13
N VAL A 55 35.17 24.80 31.44
CA VAL A 55 33.95 24.01 31.77
C VAL A 55 33.59 23.79 33.26
N ARG A 56 32.42 24.31 33.69
CA ARG A 56 31.45 23.46 34.42
C ARG A 56 30.00 23.93 34.39
N THR A 57 29.15 22.91 34.36
CA THR A 57 27.69 22.89 34.55
C THR A 57 27.22 23.58 35.84
N ARG A 58 25.96 24.03 35.84
CA ARG A 58 25.15 24.18 37.06
C ARG A 58 23.84 23.41 36.92
N ALA A 59 23.42 22.76 37.99
CA ALA A 59 22.15 22.06 38.13
C ALA A 59 21.70 22.15 39.61
N ALA A 60 20.44 21.75 39.85
CA ALA A 60 19.81 21.54 41.16
C ALA A 60 19.55 22.77 42.07
N VAL A 61 18.26 23.04 42.27
CA VAL A 61 17.59 23.09 43.59
C VAL A 61 16.26 22.33 43.36
N ALA A 62 15.91 21.16 43.91
CA ALA A 62 16.22 20.42 45.15
C ALA A 62 15.28 20.71 46.33
N LYS A 63 14.84 19.58 46.95
CA LYS A 63 14.28 19.34 48.32
C LYS A 63 12.78 18.98 48.35
N GLU A 64 12.26 18.12 49.25
CA GLU A 64 12.76 17.22 50.32
C GLU A 64 11.62 16.21 50.68
N ALA A 65 11.72 15.11 51.44
CA ALA A 65 12.80 14.26 52.01
C ALA A 65 12.21 12.82 52.14
N ALA A 66 12.96 11.72 51.93
CA ALA A 66 13.62 10.86 52.95
C ALA A 66 12.72 10.45 54.16
N VAL A 67 12.62 9.18 54.58
CA VAL A 67 13.57 8.36 55.39
C VAL A 67 12.88 6.97 55.60
N VAL A 68 13.46 5.76 55.57
CA VAL A 68 14.83 5.21 55.31
C VAL A 68 14.72 3.80 54.66
N THR A 69 15.77 2.95 54.70
CA THR A 69 15.87 1.64 54.01
C THR A 69 16.07 0.43 54.99
N PRO A 70 16.73 -0.72 54.68
CA PRO A 70 16.01 -2.01 54.57
C PRO A 70 16.57 -3.15 55.46
N ARG A 71 16.03 -4.38 55.35
CA ARG A 71 16.78 -5.61 55.69
C ARG A 71 16.32 -6.88 54.97
N VAL A 72 17.19 -7.89 55.00
CA VAL A 72 17.14 -9.16 54.24
C VAL A 72 16.98 -10.35 55.20
N ALA A 73 16.33 -11.42 54.71
CA ALA A 73 16.48 -12.86 55.04
C ALA A 73 15.17 -13.59 55.41
N GLY A 74 15.13 -14.91 55.19
CA GLY A 74 14.09 -15.80 55.75
C GLY A 74 13.63 -16.92 54.82
N ARG A 75 14.05 -18.16 55.07
CA ARG A 75 13.42 -19.38 54.50
C ARG A 75 12.15 -19.72 55.29
N GLY A 76 11.14 -20.32 54.64
CA GLY A 76 10.00 -20.94 55.34
C GLY A 76 9.17 -21.86 54.45
N LYS A 77 8.78 -23.04 54.96
CA LYS A 77 7.85 -24.00 54.31
C LYS A 77 6.72 -24.35 55.30
N ALA A 78 5.63 -24.89 54.73
CA ALA A 78 4.64 -25.79 55.34
C ALA A 78 3.40 -25.23 56.09
N ARG A 79 2.24 -25.38 55.43
CA ARG A 79 1.03 -26.12 55.87
C ARG A 79 0.48 -25.98 57.32
N ALA A 80 -0.77 -25.47 57.38
CA ALA A 80 -2.00 -26.22 57.73
C ALA A 80 -2.79 -25.95 59.05
N ALA A 81 -4.07 -25.57 58.83
CA ALA A 81 -5.32 -26.10 59.43
C ALA A 81 -5.88 -25.59 60.79
N GLY A 82 -7.21 -25.35 60.79
CA GLY A 82 -8.10 -25.11 61.96
C GLY A 82 -8.87 -23.78 61.85
N LYS A 83 -10.17 -23.65 62.22
CA LYS A 83 -11.19 -24.64 62.65
C LYS A 83 -12.64 -24.12 62.35
N GLN A 84 -13.68 -24.90 62.73
CA GLN A 84 -15.13 -24.70 62.44
C GLN A 84 -15.76 -23.53 63.27
N ALA A 85 -17.05 -23.15 63.24
CA ALA A 85 -18.35 -23.73 62.79
C ALA A 85 -19.42 -22.59 62.59
N ARG A 86 -20.77 -22.71 62.41
CA ARG A 86 -21.77 -23.80 62.26
C ARG A 86 -23.13 -23.22 61.72
N GLY A 87 -24.03 -24.06 61.17
CA GLY A 87 -25.49 -23.77 61.00
C GLY A 87 -25.96 -23.34 59.59
N GLY A 88 -27.14 -23.71 59.06
CA GLY A 88 -28.21 -24.61 59.56
C GLY A 88 -29.20 -25.03 58.43
N LYS A 89 -29.99 -26.10 58.63
CA LYS A 89 -30.95 -26.74 57.67
C LYS A 89 -32.15 -27.34 58.45
N PRO A 90 -33.26 -27.91 57.87
CA PRO A 90 -33.42 -28.79 56.68
C PRO A 90 -34.25 -28.11 55.55
N SER A 91 -35.18 -28.66 54.73
CA SER A 91 -35.84 -29.97 54.44
C SER A 91 -36.52 -29.88 53.04
N GLY A 92 -37.00 -30.93 52.34
CA GLY A 92 -36.96 -32.40 52.54
C GLY A 92 -38.12 -33.14 51.81
N LYS A 93 -37.90 -34.41 51.40
CA LYS A 93 -38.81 -35.35 50.64
C LYS A 93 -38.96 -35.07 49.12
N GLY A 94 -39.10 -36.06 48.21
CA GLY A 94 -38.92 -37.53 48.33
C GLY A 94 -39.41 -38.36 47.10
N ALA A 95 -38.91 -39.61 46.94
CA ALA A 95 -39.28 -40.65 45.93
C ALA A 95 -38.95 -40.34 44.43
N ALA A 96 -38.88 -41.28 43.46
CA ALA A 96 -39.10 -42.75 43.41
C ALA A 96 -38.05 -43.46 42.47
N ALA A 97 -38.29 -44.70 41.99
CA ALA A 97 -37.28 -45.56 41.29
C ALA A 97 -37.84 -46.45 40.14
N ALA A 98 -36.97 -47.35 39.61
CA ALA A 98 -37.12 -48.34 38.48
C ALA A 98 -36.74 -47.83 37.07
N GLY A 99 -36.23 -48.66 36.13
CA GLY A 99 -35.94 -50.11 36.17
C GLY A 99 -34.97 -50.59 35.06
N THR A 100 -34.69 -51.91 34.96
CA THR A 100 -33.57 -52.51 34.21
C THR A 100 -33.92 -53.53 33.11
N LYS A 101 -33.11 -53.57 32.03
CA LYS A 101 -32.79 -54.72 31.12
C LYS A 101 -31.82 -54.25 30.01
N GLY A 102 -30.85 -55.02 29.48
CA GLY A 102 -30.27 -56.27 29.97
C GLY A 102 -29.87 -57.30 28.88
N LYS A 103 -28.66 -57.20 28.29
CA LYS A 103 -27.83 -58.21 27.56
C LYS A 103 -26.71 -57.46 26.79
N GLY A 104 -25.48 -57.96 26.59
CA GLY A 104 -24.78 -59.18 27.05
C GLY A 104 -23.26 -59.02 26.81
N ALA A 105 -22.40 -59.95 27.24
CA ALA A 105 -20.94 -59.74 27.26
C ALA A 105 -20.07 -60.91 26.75
N ALA A 106 -19.07 -60.59 25.92
CA ALA A 106 -17.84 -61.34 25.59
C ALA A 106 -16.89 -60.37 24.85
N GLY A 107 -15.54 -60.45 24.89
CA GLY A 107 -14.64 -61.34 25.62
C GLY A 107 -13.18 -60.79 25.65
N ARG A 108 -12.24 -61.53 26.26
CA ARG A 108 -10.80 -61.20 26.41
C ARG A 108 -10.07 -61.12 25.05
N GLY A 109 -8.91 -60.44 24.86
CA GLY A 109 -8.05 -59.63 25.76
C GLY A 109 -6.53 -59.94 25.58
N LYS A 110 -5.61 -59.10 26.12
CA LYS A 110 -4.11 -59.28 26.21
C LYS A 110 -3.34 -59.26 24.87
N GLN A 111 -2.03 -58.96 24.74
CA GLN A 111 -0.91 -58.35 25.53
C GLN A 111 0.11 -57.77 24.48
N VAL A 112 0.86 -56.65 24.64
CA VAL A 112 2.10 -56.40 25.45
C VAL A 112 3.28 -57.35 25.06
N PRO A 113 4.57 -56.96 24.86
CA PRO A 113 5.32 -55.72 25.26
C PRO A 113 6.19 -55.05 24.14
N SER A 114 7.36 -54.48 24.51
CA SER A 114 8.22 -53.53 23.75
C SER A 114 9.74 -53.79 23.90
N ARG A 115 10.59 -53.11 23.08
CA ARG A 115 12.09 -53.01 23.11
C ARG A 115 12.81 -54.23 22.46
N SER A 116 14.02 -54.15 21.87
CA SER A 116 15.17 -53.22 22.07
C SER A 116 16.23 -53.22 20.93
N HIS A 117 17.14 -52.22 20.95
CA HIS A 117 18.52 -52.18 20.37
C HIS A 117 18.78 -51.92 18.87
N SER A 118 19.94 -51.27 18.64
CA SER A 118 20.69 -50.90 17.40
C SER A 118 22.09 -51.56 17.49
N PRO A 119 23.10 -51.32 16.60
CA PRO A 119 23.18 -50.59 15.31
C PRO A 119 23.90 -51.39 14.16
N ALA A 120 24.08 -50.81 12.95
CA ALA A 120 25.22 -51.04 12.01
C ALA A 120 25.09 -50.18 10.72
N GLU A 121 26.11 -50.17 9.86
CA GLU A 121 26.39 -49.19 8.77
C GLU A 121 26.04 -49.67 7.33
N GLU A 122 25.71 -48.70 6.45
CA GLU A 122 25.96 -48.52 4.97
C GLU A 122 26.11 -49.69 3.94
N PRO A 123 26.07 -49.43 2.59
CA PRO A 123 25.82 -48.18 1.84
C PRO A 123 24.79 -48.28 0.66
N LEU A 124 24.52 -47.13 0.01
CA LEU A 124 24.12 -46.90 -1.42
C LEU A 124 22.93 -47.65 -2.06
N GLN A 125 21.98 -46.89 -2.64
CA GLN A 125 22.01 -46.53 -4.07
C GLN A 125 21.14 -45.28 -4.36
N GLU A 126 21.23 -44.73 -5.57
CA GLU A 126 20.67 -43.44 -6.01
C GLU A 126 19.21 -43.54 -6.51
N ASP A 127 18.53 -42.38 -6.59
CA ASP A 127 17.48 -42.18 -7.59
C ASP A 127 17.44 -40.70 -8.00
N LEU A 128 17.53 -40.42 -9.30
CA LEU A 128 17.55 -39.08 -9.89
C LEU A 128 16.17 -38.75 -10.47
N CYS A 129 15.67 -37.53 -10.25
CA CYS A 129 14.49 -37.02 -10.95
C CYS A 129 14.91 -35.85 -11.86
N THR A 130 14.76 -36.04 -13.16
CA THR A 130 15.18 -35.09 -14.20
C THR A 130 14.23 -33.89 -14.33
N SER A 131 14.78 -32.80 -14.85
CA SER A 131 14.05 -31.60 -15.26
C SER A 131 13.83 -31.60 -16.77
N ASP A 132 12.58 -31.44 -17.21
CA ASP A 132 12.25 -31.13 -18.60
C ASP A 132 12.06 -29.60 -18.74
N ASP A 133 13.12 -28.91 -19.15
CA ASP A 133 13.04 -27.56 -19.74
C ASP A 133 13.21 -27.72 -21.27
N ASN A 134 12.22 -27.32 -22.06
CA ASN A 134 12.38 -27.21 -23.52
C ASN A 134 12.83 -25.79 -23.88
N VAL A 135 13.85 -25.72 -24.73
CA VAL A 135 14.44 -24.48 -25.27
C VAL A 135 14.52 -24.62 -26.78
N ASP A 136 14.02 -23.63 -27.51
CA ASP A 136 14.22 -23.48 -28.96
C ASP A 136 14.72 -22.07 -29.28
N GLU A 137 16.00 -21.97 -29.65
CA GLU A 137 16.52 -21.01 -30.62
C GLU A 137 16.69 -21.82 -31.95
N ASP A 138 16.83 -21.28 -33.16
CA ASP A 138 17.61 -20.12 -33.59
C ASP A 138 17.39 -19.80 -35.11
N LEU A 139 18.02 -18.73 -35.61
CA LEU A 139 18.39 -18.42 -37.02
C LEU A 139 17.36 -17.76 -38.00
N ASP A 140 17.89 -17.35 -39.17
CA ASP A 140 17.59 -16.09 -39.89
C ASP A 140 17.64 -16.23 -41.45
N LEU A 141 17.23 -15.15 -42.16
CA LEU A 141 17.37 -14.82 -43.60
C LEU A 141 16.39 -15.44 -44.62
N GLY A 142 15.70 -14.60 -45.41
CA GLY A 142 15.02 -15.03 -46.65
C GLY A 142 14.00 -14.06 -47.28
N VAL A 143 14.45 -13.12 -48.13
CA VAL A 143 13.61 -12.10 -48.81
C VAL A 143 12.49 -12.67 -49.70
N GLY A 144 11.25 -12.14 -49.58
CA GLY A 144 10.16 -12.35 -50.55
C GLY A 144 9.12 -11.21 -50.55
N LYS A 145 8.66 -10.76 -51.73
CA LYS A 145 7.59 -9.74 -51.89
C LYS A 145 6.25 -10.39 -52.26
N LYS A 146 5.13 -9.88 -51.71
CA LYS A 146 4.01 -9.36 -52.53
C LYS A 146 2.85 -8.74 -51.72
N GLU A 147 2.37 -7.62 -52.28
CA GLU A 147 0.97 -7.13 -52.34
C GLU A 147 0.17 -6.77 -51.08
N GLU A 148 -0.82 -5.91 -51.33
CA GLU A 148 -1.59 -5.13 -50.36
C GLU A 148 -3.03 -5.63 -50.26
N GLY A 149 -3.64 -5.50 -49.09
CA GLY A 149 -5.07 -5.70 -48.86
C GLY A 149 -5.45 -5.02 -47.54
N GLY A 150 -6.08 -3.85 -47.62
CA GLY A 150 -6.46 -3.07 -46.44
C GLY A 150 -7.95 -3.19 -46.14
N GLU A 151 -8.30 -3.32 -44.86
CA GLU A 151 -9.68 -3.21 -44.37
C GLU A 151 -9.71 -2.61 -42.95
N GLU A 152 -10.85 -2.05 -42.55
CA GLU A 152 -10.96 -1.14 -41.40
C GLU A 152 -11.02 -1.87 -40.04
N ASN A 153 -9.93 -1.84 -39.27
CA ASN A 153 -9.95 -2.28 -37.87
C ASN A 153 -10.77 -1.34 -36.98
N ARG A 154 -11.99 -1.75 -36.61
CA ARG A 154 -12.75 -1.14 -35.52
C ARG A 154 -12.32 -1.71 -34.18
N GLU A 155 -12.06 -0.82 -33.23
CA GLU A 155 -11.62 -1.17 -31.88
C GLU A 155 -12.74 -1.89 -31.10
N MET A 156 -12.42 -3.01 -30.45
CA MET A 156 -13.28 -3.67 -29.45
C MET A 156 -12.62 -3.58 -28.08
N GLU A 157 -13.16 -2.75 -27.20
CA GLU A 157 -12.81 -2.72 -25.78
C GLU A 157 -13.69 -3.68 -24.97
N GLU A 158 -13.09 -4.72 -24.37
CA GLU A 158 -13.75 -5.49 -23.31
C GLU A 158 -13.64 -4.75 -21.94
N GLU A 159 -14.53 -3.79 -21.67
CA GLU A 159 -14.96 -3.51 -20.29
C GLU A 159 -16.41 -4.01 -20.09
N SER A 160 -16.68 -4.63 -18.94
CA SER A 160 -17.97 -5.24 -18.61
C SER A 160 -19.05 -4.19 -18.31
N ALA A 161 -19.56 -3.56 -19.36
CA ALA A 161 -20.66 -2.60 -19.32
C ALA A 161 -21.96 -3.27 -19.81
N GLY A 162 -22.84 -3.63 -18.88
CA GLY A 162 -24.09 -4.34 -19.18
C GLY A 162 -25.08 -3.48 -19.98
N ARG A 163 -25.06 -3.59 -21.32
CA ARG A 163 -26.09 -3.01 -22.19
C ARG A 163 -27.40 -3.79 -22.04
N SER A 164 -28.50 -3.07 -21.81
CA SER A 164 -29.85 -3.61 -21.98
C SER A 164 -30.31 -3.37 -23.41
N ALA A 165 -30.84 -4.41 -24.06
CA ALA A 165 -31.54 -4.34 -25.34
C ALA A 165 -32.78 -5.27 -25.28
N GLU A 166 -33.75 -5.06 -26.16
CA GLU A 166 -35.06 -5.73 -26.07
C GLU A 166 -35.07 -7.19 -26.57
N LYS A 167 -36.16 -7.89 -26.25
CA LYS A 167 -36.35 -9.34 -26.47
C LYS A 167 -36.18 -9.81 -27.91
N VAL A 168 -35.55 -10.97 -28.04
CA VAL A 168 -36.01 -12.05 -28.92
C VAL A 168 -36.23 -13.31 -28.05
N PRO A 169 -37.37 -14.03 -28.14
CA PRO A 169 -37.61 -15.21 -27.32
C PRO A 169 -37.10 -16.49 -28.00
N GLY A 170 -36.07 -17.14 -27.44
CA GLY A 170 -35.72 -18.52 -27.85
C GLY A 170 -34.25 -18.82 -28.12
N ALA A 171 -33.33 -18.41 -27.23
CA ALA A 171 -32.00 -18.99 -27.11
C ALA A 171 -31.64 -19.07 -25.61
N GLY A 172 -30.87 -20.09 -25.22
CA GLY A 172 -30.39 -20.25 -23.85
C GLY A 172 -28.90 -20.01 -23.77
N ASP A 173 -28.48 -18.99 -23.02
CA ASP A 173 -27.07 -18.73 -22.72
C ASP A 173 -26.59 -19.67 -21.60
N ASP A 174 -25.51 -20.42 -21.87
CA ASP A 174 -24.93 -21.41 -20.97
C ASP A 174 -23.89 -20.78 -20.01
N ASP A 175 -24.35 -20.12 -18.94
CA ASP A 175 -23.48 -19.57 -17.86
C ASP A 175 -23.17 -20.67 -16.82
N GLY A 176 -21.93 -21.13 -16.78
CA GLY A 176 -21.53 -22.39 -16.15
C GLY A 176 -21.65 -22.44 -14.62
N SER A 177 -22.28 -23.51 -14.12
CA SER A 177 -22.15 -24.01 -12.74
C SER A 177 -22.65 -23.09 -11.60
N ALA A 178 -23.75 -22.39 -11.81
CA ALA A 178 -24.56 -21.81 -10.73
C ALA A 178 -25.94 -22.49 -10.66
N ALA A 179 -26.39 -22.86 -9.46
CA ALA A 179 -27.74 -23.41 -9.29
C ALA A 179 -28.80 -22.35 -9.68
N PRO A 180 -29.91 -22.73 -10.36
CA PRO A 180 -30.91 -21.76 -10.79
C PRO A 180 -31.52 -21.00 -9.62
N LEU A 181 -31.75 -19.69 -9.80
CA LEU A 181 -32.39 -18.85 -8.78
C LEU A 181 -33.85 -19.31 -8.55
N PRO A 182 -34.33 -19.33 -7.30
CA PRO A 182 -35.69 -19.78 -7.00
C PRO A 182 -36.74 -18.76 -7.47
N GLU A 183 -37.80 -19.19 -8.15
CA GLU A 183 -38.87 -18.29 -8.66
C GLU A 183 -39.47 -17.37 -7.57
N ARG A 184 -39.45 -17.85 -6.31
CA ARG A 184 -39.98 -17.16 -5.14
C ARG A 184 -38.98 -17.21 -3.98
N VAL A 185 -38.84 -16.09 -3.27
CA VAL A 185 -38.02 -15.95 -2.07
C VAL A 185 -38.89 -15.92 -0.83
N GLN A 186 -38.48 -16.67 0.20
CA GLN A 186 -38.93 -16.48 1.57
C GLN A 186 -37.79 -16.82 2.55
N VAL A 187 -37.34 -15.84 3.34
CA VAL A 187 -36.17 -15.99 4.23
C VAL A 187 -36.37 -15.28 5.56
N GLY A 188 -35.89 -15.86 6.67
CA GLY A 188 -35.87 -15.18 7.98
C GLY A 188 -37.24 -14.73 8.50
N GLY A 189 -38.32 -15.42 8.14
CA GLY A 189 -39.70 -15.03 8.50
C GLY A 189 -40.34 -13.98 7.59
N SER A 190 -39.73 -13.67 6.44
CA SER A 190 -40.26 -12.69 5.48
C SER A 190 -41.62 -13.09 4.87
N PRO A 191 -42.34 -12.12 4.27
CA PRO A 191 -43.31 -12.41 3.22
C PRO A 191 -42.70 -13.24 2.08
N VAL A 192 -43.55 -13.85 1.26
CA VAL A 192 -43.11 -14.46 -0.01
C VAL A 192 -43.01 -13.37 -1.08
N TYR A 193 -41.85 -13.27 -1.72
CA TYR A 193 -41.60 -12.38 -2.85
C TYR A 193 -41.41 -13.21 -4.12
N LYS A 194 -41.99 -12.79 -5.24
CA LYS A 194 -41.65 -13.30 -6.57
C LYS A 194 -40.43 -12.55 -7.09
N ILE A 195 -39.46 -13.26 -7.70
CA ILE A 195 -38.36 -12.61 -8.42
C ILE A 195 -38.89 -12.06 -9.73
N GLU A 196 -38.59 -10.79 -10.01
CA GLU A 196 -38.90 -10.14 -11.29
C GLU A 196 -37.60 -9.73 -12.02
N ARG A 197 -37.54 -8.52 -12.61
CA ARG A 197 -36.39 -8.06 -13.38
C ARG A 197 -35.11 -7.98 -12.54
N LYS A 198 -33.97 -8.23 -13.19
CA LYS A 198 -32.64 -7.99 -12.62
C LYS A 198 -32.41 -6.49 -12.41
N LEU A 199 -31.67 -6.15 -11.36
CA LEU A 199 -31.17 -4.81 -11.06
C LEU A 199 -29.65 -4.71 -11.31
N GLY A 200 -28.89 -5.78 -11.05
CA GLY A 200 -27.45 -5.81 -11.34
C GLY A 200 -26.76 -7.16 -11.08
N LYS A 201 -25.49 -7.26 -11.47
CA LYS A 201 -24.53 -8.33 -11.12
C LYS A 201 -23.26 -7.63 -10.61
N GLY A 202 -22.97 -7.75 -9.31
CA GLY A 202 -21.76 -7.21 -8.69
C GLY A 202 -20.68 -8.28 -8.55
N GLY A 203 -19.52 -7.93 -7.96
CA GLY A 203 -18.39 -8.85 -7.81
C GLY A 203 -18.63 -10.05 -6.89
N PHE A 204 -19.66 -9.99 -6.04
CA PHE A 204 -19.97 -11.00 -5.02
C PHE A 204 -21.32 -11.72 -5.23
N GLY A 205 -22.26 -11.07 -5.94
CA GLY A 205 -23.64 -11.52 -6.03
C GLY A 205 -24.48 -10.80 -7.09
N GLN A 206 -25.77 -11.12 -7.12
CA GLN A 206 -26.74 -10.62 -8.10
C GLN A 206 -27.92 -9.95 -7.39
N VAL A 207 -28.45 -8.87 -7.93
CA VAL A 207 -29.57 -8.10 -7.34
C VAL A 207 -30.76 -8.10 -8.29
N TYR A 208 -31.96 -8.33 -7.76
CA TYR A 208 -33.23 -8.39 -8.49
C TYR A 208 -34.33 -7.59 -7.79
N VAL A 209 -35.37 -7.19 -8.51
CA VAL A 209 -36.63 -6.75 -7.91
C VAL A 209 -37.35 -7.97 -7.35
N GLY A 210 -37.77 -7.88 -6.09
CA GLY A 210 -38.73 -8.80 -5.47
C GLY A 210 -40.08 -8.13 -5.33
N ARG A 211 -41.13 -8.67 -5.97
CA ARG A 211 -42.51 -8.20 -5.77
C ARG A 211 -43.23 -9.09 -4.76
N ARG A 212 -43.81 -8.48 -3.73
CA ARG A 212 -44.48 -9.19 -2.63
C ARG A 212 -45.79 -9.84 -3.10
N LEU A 213 -46.02 -11.10 -2.74
CA LEU A 213 -47.20 -11.86 -3.17
C LEU A 213 -48.43 -11.72 -2.25
N SER A 214 -48.26 -11.29 -0.99
CA SER A 214 -49.37 -11.14 -0.05
C SER A 214 -49.12 -10.08 1.02
N GLY A 215 -50.09 -9.18 1.17
CA GLY A 215 -50.00 -7.99 2.03
C GLY A 215 -49.00 -6.95 1.54
N GLY A 216 -48.94 -5.82 2.25
CA GLY A 216 -48.12 -4.66 1.88
C GLY A 216 -48.87 -3.67 0.98
N SER A 217 -48.74 -2.39 1.32
CA SER A 217 -49.34 -1.24 0.61
C SER A 217 -48.40 -0.04 0.53
N GLU A 218 -47.20 -0.17 1.10
CA GLU A 218 -46.18 0.88 1.16
C GLU A 218 -45.25 0.82 -0.06
N ARG A 219 -44.54 1.90 -0.35
CA ARG A 219 -43.48 1.93 -1.39
C ARG A 219 -42.08 1.61 -0.84
N THR A 220 -41.86 1.84 0.46
CA THR A 220 -40.55 1.70 1.14
C THR A 220 -40.71 0.95 2.46
N GLY A 221 -39.61 0.44 3.03
CA GLY A 221 -39.62 -0.24 4.33
C GLY A 221 -40.22 -1.67 4.33
N PRO A 222 -40.37 -2.28 5.52
CA PRO A 222 -40.68 -3.72 5.64
C PRO A 222 -42.04 -4.16 5.11
N GLN A 223 -42.98 -3.23 4.87
CA GLN A 223 -44.28 -3.52 4.25
C GLN A 223 -44.35 -3.12 2.77
N ALA A 224 -43.22 -2.80 2.14
CA ALA A 224 -43.16 -2.44 0.73
C ALA A 224 -43.72 -3.54 -0.20
N VAL A 225 -44.37 -3.09 -1.29
CA VAL A 225 -44.81 -3.97 -2.39
C VAL A 225 -43.62 -4.46 -3.22
N GLU A 226 -42.57 -3.65 -3.36
CA GLU A 226 -41.33 -3.99 -4.07
C GLU A 226 -40.11 -3.78 -3.16
N VAL A 227 -39.18 -4.73 -3.22
CA VAL A 227 -37.94 -4.77 -2.43
C VAL A 227 -36.76 -5.13 -3.34
N ALA A 228 -35.55 -4.76 -2.94
CA ALA A 228 -34.35 -5.29 -3.57
C ALA A 228 -34.00 -6.66 -2.95
N LEU A 229 -33.73 -7.65 -3.78
CA LEU A 229 -33.29 -9.00 -3.40
C LEU A 229 -31.84 -9.21 -3.85
N LYS A 230 -30.88 -9.19 -2.92
CA LYS A 230 -29.47 -9.51 -3.19
C LYS A 230 -29.19 -10.98 -2.88
N PHE A 231 -28.64 -11.71 -3.84
CA PHE A 231 -28.29 -13.13 -3.77
C PHE A 231 -26.77 -13.32 -3.89
N GLU A 232 -26.17 -14.06 -2.96
CA GLU A 232 -24.80 -14.53 -3.03
C GLU A 232 -24.78 -16.07 -2.93
N HIS A 233 -24.12 -16.74 -3.87
CA HIS A 233 -24.07 -18.20 -3.89
C HIS A 233 -23.09 -18.72 -2.83
N ARG A 234 -23.32 -19.91 -2.27
CA ARG A 234 -22.43 -20.47 -1.23
C ARG A 234 -20.98 -20.68 -1.66
N SER A 235 -20.71 -20.79 -2.97
CA SER A 235 -19.35 -20.84 -3.53
C SER A 235 -18.75 -19.46 -3.88
N SER A 236 -19.48 -18.35 -3.71
CA SER A 236 -18.95 -17.00 -3.89
C SER A 236 -17.76 -16.75 -2.96
N LYS A 237 -16.75 -16.02 -3.45
CA LYS A 237 -15.59 -15.60 -2.65
C LYS A 237 -16.08 -14.81 -1.43
N GLY A 238 -15.82 -15.34 -0.23
CA GLY A 238 -16.29 -14.79 1.05
C GLY A 238 -17.35 -15.64 1.77
N CYS A 239 -18.04 -16.54 1.06
CA CYS A 239 -19.09 -17.40 1.62
C CYS A 239 -18.58 -18.72 2.25
N ASN A 240 -17.29 -19.03 2.11
CA ASN A 240 -16.69 -20.31 2.51
C ASN A 240 -16.87 -20.67 4.00
N TYR A 241 -17.09 -19.68 4.88
CA TYR A 241 -17.16 -19.84 6.33
C TYR A 241 -18.54 -19.48 6.93
N GLY A 242 -19.55 -19.21 6.09
CA GLY A 242 -20.88 -18.77 6.54
C GLY A 242 -21.50 -17.72 5.60
N PRO A 243 -22.47 -16.93 6.08
CA PRO A 243 -23.04 -15.83 5.32
C PRO A 243 -21.99 -14.75 4.99
N PRO A 244 -22.22 -13.93 3.94
CA PRO A 244 -21.31 -12.85 3.54
C PRO A 244 -20.99 -11.89 4.70
N TYR A 245 -19.73 -11.41 4.76
CA TYR A 245 -19.31 -10.43 5.78
C TYR A 245 -20.16 -9.15 5.74
N GLU A 246 -20.64 -8.75 4.56
CA GLU A 246 -21.59 -7.64 4.36
C GLU A 246 -22.79 -7.69 5.31
N TRP A 247 -23.29 -8.89 5.66
CA TRP A 247 -24.41 -9.06 6.58
C TRP A 247 -24.11 -8.55 7.99
N GLN A 248 -22.85 -8.55 8.41
CA GLN A 248 -22.39 -8.02 9.69
C GLN A 248 -22.23 -6.48 9.62
N VAL A 249 -21.82 -5.97 8.46
CA VAL A 249 -21.74 -4.53 8.20
C VAL A 249 -23.15 -3.92 8.22
N TYR A 250 -24.12 -4.49 7.50
CA TYR A 250 -25.52 -4.04 7.55
C TYR A 250 -26.18 -4.18 8.93
N ASN A 251 -25.74 -5.13 9.79
CA ASN A 251 -26.20 -5.16 11.19
C ASN A 251 -25.76 -3.92 11.99
N THR A 252 -24.66 -3.26 11.59
CA THR A 252 -24.12 -2.08 12.27
C THR A 252 -24.55 -0.77 11.58
N LEU A 253 -24.66 -0.79 10.24
CA LEU A 253 -24.87 0.39 9.42
C LEU A 253 -26.29 0.51 8.81
N GLY A 254 -27.05 -0.57 8.71
CA GLY A 254 -28.34 -0.58 7.98
C GLY A 254 -29.36 0.41 8.55
N GLY A 255 -29.95 1.25 7.70
CA GLY A 255 -30.84 2.32 8.14
C GLY A 255 -30.16 3.53 8.78
N SER A 256 -28.83 3.61 8.73
CA SER A 256 -28.10 4.87 8.96
C SER A 256 -28.47 5.89 7.89
N HIS A 257 -28.17 7.16 8.15
CA HIS A 257 -28.21 8.21 7.14
C HIS A 257 -27.41 7.78 5.89
N GLY A 258 -28.08 7.71 4.74
CA GLY A 258 -27.54 7.25 3.47
C GLY A 258 -27.14 5.78 3.38
N VAL A 259 -27.67 4.89 4.21
CA VAL A 259 -27.44 3.43 4.09
C VAL A 259 -28.79 2.70 4.12
N PRO A 260 -29.15 1.90 3.10
CA PRO A 260 -30.45 1.22 3.06
C PRO A 260 -30.61 0.22 4.21
N ARG A 261 -31.87 -0.08 4.57
CA ARG A 261 -32.20 -1.09 5.58
C ARG A 261 -32.25 -2.46 4.92
N VAL A 262 -31.72 -3.46 5.61
CA VAL A 262 -32.03 -4.87 5.34
C VAL A 262 -33.21 -5.25 6.24
N HIS A 263 -34.33 -5.63 5.64
CA HIS A 263 -35.56 -6.01 6.36
C HIS A 263 -35.51 -7.47 6.82
N TYR A 264 -35.05 -8.36 5.94
CA TYR A 264 -34.94 -9.80 6.19
C TYR A 264 -33.66 -10.33 5.55
N LYS A 265 -33.10 -11.39 6.12
CA LYS A 265 -32.02 -12.15 5.50
C LYS A 265 -32.01 -13.60 5.96
N GLY A 266 -31.54 -14.49 5.11
CA GLY A 266 -31.47 -15.93 5.40
C GLY A 266 -30.94 -16.71 4.21
N ARG A 267 -30.87 -18.04 4.35
CA ARG A 267 -30.42 -18.93 3.29
C ARG A 267 -31.63 -19.62 2.65
N GLN A 268 -31.68 -19.67 1.34
CA GLN A 268 -32.67 -20.44 0.58
C GLN A 268 -31.95 -21.20 -0.55
N GLY A 269 -32.05 -22.53 -0.53
CA GLY A 269 -31.18 -23.39 -1.34
C GLY A 269 -29.71 -23.08 -1.07
N ASP A 270 -28.94 -22.94 -2.14
CA ASP A 270 -27.52 -22.59 -2.10
C ASP A 270 -27.23 -21.08 -2.19
N TYR A 271 -28.24 -20.24 -1.97
CA TYR A 271 -28.09 -18.79 -1.91
C TYR A 271 -28.27 -18.23 -0.50
N TYR A 272 -27.35 -17.35 -0.11
CA TYR A 272 -27.58 -16.36 0.93
C TYR A 272 -28.34 -15.19 0.32
N VAL A 273 -29.49 -14.83 0.91
CA VAL A 273 -30.38 -13.79 0.38
C VAL A 273 -30.57 -12.68 1.41
N MET A 274 -30.47 -11.43 0.97
CA MET A 274 -30.93 -10.24 1.69
C MET A 274 -32.12 -9.61 0.99
N VAL A 275 -33.11 -9.21 1.79
CA VAL A 275 -34.28 -8.41 1.38
C VAL A 275 -34.09 -7.02 1.96
N MET A 276 -34.00 -6.00 1.12
CA MET A 276 -33.62 -4.64 1.51
C MET A 276 -34.46 -3.56 0.81
N ASP A 277 -34.38 -2.31 1.30
CA ASP A 277 -35.08 -1.16 0.71
C ASP A 277 -34.84 -1.12 -0.82
N MET A 278 -35.93 -1.03 -1.58
CA MET A 278 -35.87 -0.78 -3.02
C MET A 278 -35.52 0.69 -3.25
N LEU A 279 -34.53 0.96 -4.12
CA LEU A 279 -33.99 2.29 -4.40
C LEU A 279 -34.23 2.70 -5.87
N GLY A 280 -33.88 3.95 -6.18
CA GLY A 280 -33.90 4.52 -7.53
C GLY A 280 -32.62 4.24 -8.33
N PRO A 281 -32.34 5.02 -9.40
CA PRO A 281 -31.16 4.84 -10.25
C PRO A 281 -29.86 5.16 -9.51
N SER A 282 -28.75 4.58 -9.97
CA SER A 282 -27.41 4.96 -9.53
C SER A 282 -26.95 6.28 -10.16
N LEU A 283 -25.94 6.94 -9.57
CA LEU A 283 -25.32 8.11 -10.19
C LEU A 283 -24.67 7.76 -11.54
N TRP A 284 -24.28 6.51 -11.76
CA TRP A 284 -23.84 6.02 -13.08
C TRP A 284 -24.97 6.03 -14.11
N ASP A 285 -26.17 5.59 -13.74
CA ASP A 285 -27.35 5.59 -14.63
C ASP A 285 -27.79 7.03 -14.95
N VAL A 286 -27.83 7.90 -13.92
CA VAL A 286 -28.14 9.33 -14.08
C VAL A 286 -27.08 10.02 -14.95
N TRP A 287 -25.79 9.71 -14.77
CA TRP A 287 -24.71 10.29 -15.57
C TRP A 287 -24.80 9.87 -17.05
N ASN A 288 -25.07 8.59 -17.34
CA ASN A 288 -25.26 8.13 -18.72
C ASN A 288 -26.50 8.74 -19.38
N THR A 289 -27.63 8.80 -18.67
CA THR A 289 -28.88 9.41 -19.19
C THR A 289 -28.80 10.94 -19.31
N SER A 290 -27.90 11.60 -18.56
CA SER A 290 -27.62 13.04 -18.67
C SER A 290 -26.62 13.40 -19.78
N GLY A 291 -26.34 12.49 -20.73
CA GLY A 291 -25.39 12.76 -21.82
C GLY A 291 -23.93 12.72 -21.40
N GLN A 292 -23.58 11.90 -20.41
CA GLN A 292 -22.22 11.66 -19.93
C GLN A 292 -21.52 12.87 -19.28
N ALA A 293 -22.31 13.79 -18.71
CA ALA A 293 -21.88 14.83 -17.80
C ALA A 293 -22.96 15.12 -16.74
N MET A 294 -22.58 15.76 -15.63
CA MET A 294 -23.50 16.33 -14.64
C MET A 294 -23.22 17.82 -14.42
N SER A 295 -24.24 18.59 -14.05
CA SER A 295 -24.07 20.01 -13.74
C SER A 295 -23.20 20.22 -12.49
N THR A 296 -22.52 21.36 -12.42
CA THR A 296 -21.67 21.73 -11.26
C THR A 296 -22.47 21.77 -9.95
N GLU A 297 -23.72 22.25 -9.96
CA GLU A 297 -24.59 22.22 -8.77
C GLU A 297 -24.96 20.79 -8.37
N MET A 298 -25.29 19.91 -9.33
CA MET A 298 -25.61 18.51 -9.07
C MET A 298 -24.43 17.79 -8.38
N VAL A 299 -23.22 17.92 -8.93
CA VAL A 299 -22.04 17.26 -8.36
C VAL A 299 -21.60 17.90 -7.03
N ALA A 300 -21.85 19.19 -6.80
CA ALA A 300 -21.63 19.81 -5.49
C ALA A 300 -22.62 19.32 -4.42
N CYS A 301 -23.90 19.13 -4.76
CA CYS A 301 -24.88 18.53 -3.85
C CYS A 301 -24.54 17.06 -3.54
N ILE A 302 -24.11 16.30 -4.55
CA ILE A 302 -23.60 14.92 -4.39
C ILE A 302 -22.38 14.92 -3.46
N ALA A 303 -21.40 15.81 -3.66
CA ALA A 303 -20.21 15.89 -2.82
C ALA A 303 -20.58 16.05 -1.34
N VAL A 304 -21.45 17.02 -1.04
CA VAL A 304 -21.85 17.40 0.31
C VAL A 304 -22.63 16.29 1.02
N GLU A 305 -23.60 15.66 0.35
CA GLU A 305 -24.33 14.54 0.95
C GLU A 305 -23.44 13.29 1.06
N SER A 306 -22.62 12.95 0.05
CA SER A 306 -21.67 11.84 0.14
C SER A 306 -20.65 11.99 1.27
N ILE A 307 -20.15 13.21 1.55
CA ILE A 307 -19.28 13.47 2.70
C ILE A 307 -20.03 13.19 4.02
N SER A 308 -21.30 13.60 4.13
CA SER A 308 -22.15 13.32 5.30
C SER A 308 -22.40 11.81 5.49
N ILE A 309 -22.68 11.07 4.41
CA ILE A 309 -22.89 9.61 4.46
C ILE A 309 -21.60 8.89 4.89
N LEU A 310 -20.47 9.25 4.30
CA LEU A 310 -19.16 8.71 4.69
C LEU A 310 -18.84 9.04 6.15
N GLU A 311 -19.10 10.27 6.62
CA GLU A 311 -18.94 10.61 8.04
C GLU A 311 -19.76 9.69 8.95
N LYS A 312 -21.05 9.42 8.66
CA LYS A 312 -21.88 8.56 9.54
C LYS A 312 -21.52 7.07 9.44
N MET A 313 -20.82 6.64 8.39
CA MET A 313 -20.18 5.32 8.26
C MET A 313 -18.87 5.26 9.05
N HIS A 314 -17.97 6.23 8.84
CA HIS A 314 -16.71 6.37 9.55
C HIS A 314 -16.93 6.49 11.07
N ALA A 315 -17.94 7.26 11.51
CA ALA A 315 -18.32 7.40 12.92
C ALA A 315 -18.75 6.08 13.59
N ARG A 316 -19.17 5.06 12.81
CA ARG A 316 -19.46 3.70 13.29
C ARG A 316 -18.26 2.74 13.22
N GLY A 317 -17.09 3.24 12.81
CA GLY A 317 -15.83 2.49 12.76
C GLY A 317 -15.55 1.73 11.47
N TYR A 318 -16.36 1.94 10.42
CA TYR A 318 -16.23 1.29 9.11
C TYR A 318 -15.80 2.28 8.02
N VAL A 319 -15.02 1.83 7.05
CA VAL A 319 -14.76 2.45 5.74
C VAL A 319 -15.44 1.64 4.65
N HIS A 320 -15.77 2.27 3.52
CA HIS A 320 -16.52 1.63 2.42
C HIS A 320 -15.62 0.81 1.50
N GLY A 321 -14.47 1.35 1.10
CA GLY A 321 -13.47 0.65 0.29
C GLY A 321 -13.77 0.53 -1.21
N ASP A 322 -14.96 0.93 -1.68
CA ASP A 322 -15.33 0.94 -3.11
C ASP A 322 -16.28 2.10 -3.46
N VAL A 323 -15.87 3.32 -3.09
CA VAL A 323 -16.63 4.55 -3.37
C VAL A 323 -16.57 4.88 -4.88
N LYS A 324 -17.73 4.90 -5.54
CA LYS A 324 -17.87 5.06 -7.00
C LYS A 324 -19.31 5.44 -7.42
N PRO A 325 -19.54 5.98 -8.64
CA PRO A 325 -20.88 6.34 -9.14
C PRO A 325 -21.92 5.22 -9.10
N GLU A 326 -21.50 3.98 -9.34
CA GLU A 326 -22.35 2.80 -9.42
C GLU A 326 -22.88 2.39 -8.03
N ASN A 327 -22.16 2.74 -6.95
CA ASN A 327 -22.51 2.40 -5.56
C ASN A 327 -23.27 3.54 -4.83
N PHE A 328 -23.49 4.68 -5.47
CA PHE A 328 -24.37 5.75 -4.97
C PHE A 328 -25.69 5.74 -5.73
N LEU A 329 -26.80 5.51 -5.03
CA LEU A 329 -28.16 5.44 -5.58
C LEU A 329 -29.04 6.55 -5.03
N LEU A 330 -29.99 7.01 -5.84
CA LEU A 330 -31.08 7.88 -5.41
C LEU A 330 -32.18 7.08 -4.70
N GLY A 331 -33.05 7.74 -3.94
CA GLY A 331 -34.31 7.13 -3.51
C GLY A 331 -35.27 6.88 -4.68
N GLN A 332 -36.38 6.20 -4.42
CA GLN A 332 -37.36 5.87 -5.47
C GLN A 332 -37.99 7.15 -6.07
N PRO A 333 -38.07 7.28 -7.41
CA PRO A 333 -38.76 8.39 -8.06
C PRO A 333 -40.23 8.49 -7.66
N ASN A 334 -40.77 9.70 -7.55
CA ASN A 334 -42.13 9.99 -7.07
C ASN A 334 -42.34 9.53 -5.61
N THR A 335 -41.35 9.80 -4.75
CA THR A 335 -41.44 9.63 -3.28
C THR A 335 -40.76 10.80 -2.57
N THR A 336 -41.01 10.97 -1.27
CA THR A 336 -40.31 11.95 -0.41
C THR A 336 -38.79 11.77 -0.36
N ASP A 337 -38.30 10.63 -0.86
CA ASP A 337 -36.92 10.19 -0.73
C ASP A 337 -36.19 10.25 -2.08
N GLU A 338 -36.86 10.64 -3.17
CA GLU A 338 -36.28 10.65 -4.53
C GLU A 338 -35.00 11.51 -4.65
N LYS A 339 -34.90 12.60 -3.88
CA LYS A 339 -33.71 13.47 -3.82
C LYS A 339 -32.65 13.01 -2.81
N LYS A 340 -32.89 11.96 -2.02
CA LYS A 340 -31.91 11.46 -1.03
C LYS A 340 -30.89 10.54 -1.70
N LEU A 341 -29.65 10.62 -1.24
CA LEU A 341 -28.55 9.77 -1.70
C LEU A 341 -28.33 8.60 -0.73
N PHE A 342 -27.99 7.43 -1.26
CA PHE A 342 -27.71 6.21 -0.52
C PHE A 342 -26.43 5.55 -1.05
N LEU A 343 -25.58 5.09 -0.14
CA LEU A 343 -24.37 4.31 -0.44
C LEU A 343 -24.66 2.82 -0.22
N VAL A 344 -24.37 2.00 -1.23
CA VAL A 344 -24.69 0.56 -1.27
C VAL A 344 -23.45 -0.32 -1.53
N ASP A 345 -23.66 -1.63 -1.59
CA ASP A 345 -22.64 -2.70 -1.73
C ASP A 345 -21.49 -2.60 -0.70
N LEU A 346 -21.78 -3.00 0.53
CA LEU A 346 -20.85 -2.94 1.66
C LEU A 346 -19.90 -4.17 1.69
N GLY A 347 -19.82 -4.94 0.59
CA GLY A 347 -19.06 -6.20 0.51
C GLY A 347 -17.54 -6.03 0.64
N LEU A 348 -17.01 -4.84 0.33
CA LEU A 348 -15.61 -4.49 0.50
C LEU A 348 -15.32 -3.65 1.76
N ALA A 349 -16.34 -3.31 2.54
CA ALA A 349 -16.20 -2.46 3.72
C ALA A 349 -15.33 -3.12 4.79
N THR A 350 -14.49 -2.33 5.45
CA THR A 350 -13.59 -2.80 6.51
C THR A 350 -13.65 -1.91 7.75
N ARG A 351 -13.20 -2.42 8.90
CA ARG A 351 -13.03 -1.60 10.10
C ARG A 351 -11.74 -0.78 10.02
N TRP A 352 -11.83 0.53 10.27
CA TRP A 352 -10.67 1.42 10.43
C TRP A 352 -10.27 1.62 11.90
N ARG A 353 -11.15 1.24 12.84
CA ARG A 353 -10.84 1.15 14.26
C ARG A 353 -11.42 -0.10 14.90
N ASP A 354 -10.81 -0.56 15.98
CA ASP A 354 -11.39 -1.59 16.83
C ASP A 354 -12.73 -1.13 17.45
N GLY A 355 -13.65 -2.07 17.60
CA GLY A 355 -14.99 -1.82 18.14
C GLY A 355 -15.05 -1.71 19.67
N THR A 356 -14.02 -2.14 20.39
CA THR A 356 -14.03 -2.25 21.87
C THR A 356 -13.21 -1.14 22.52
N THR A 357 -12.02 -0.90 22.00
CA THR A 357 -11.04 0.09 22.49
C THR A 357 -11.16 1.43 21.78
N GLY A 358 -11.80 1.47 20.60
CA GLY A 358 -11.87 2.65 19.74
C GLY A 358 -10.54 3.02 19.04
N GLN A 359 -9.46 2.27 19.28
CA GLN A 359 -8.15 2.55 18.69
C GLN A 359 -8.14 2.28 17.18
N HIS A 360 -7.38 3.09 16.44
CA HIS A 360 -7.16 2.90 15.01
C HIS A 360 -6.56 1.52 14.72
N VAL A 361 -6.93 0.89 13.60
CA VAL A 361 -6.28 -0.35 13.17
C VAL A 361 -4.82 -0.11 12.84
N GLU A 362 -3.97 -1.11 13.07
CA GLU A 362 -2.54 -1.04 12.76
C GLU A 362 -2.29 -0.86 11.25
N TYR A 363 -1.20 -0.16 10.94
CA TYR A 363 -0.75 0.03 9.56
C TYR A 363 -0.02 -1.23 9.07
N ASP A 364 -0.47 -1.75 7.93
CA ASP A 364 0.21 -2.83 7.20
C ASP A 364 0.21 -2.53 5.69
N GLN A 365 1.09 -3.18 4.95
CA GLN A 365 1.17 -3.11 3.49
C GLN A 365 1.35 -4.51 2.89
N ARG A 366 0.49 -4.85 1.93
CA ARG A 366 0.49 -6.14 1.21
C ARG A 366 0.44 -5.87 -0.30
N PRO A 367 1.60 -5.66 -0.96
CA PRO A 367 1.66 -5.24 -2.36
C PRO A 367 1.02 -6.21 -3.39
N ASP A 368 0.62 -7.42 -2.98
CA ASP A 368 -0.14 -8.38 -3.81
C ASP A 368 -1.67 -8.35 -3.57
N VAL A 369 -2.17 -7.50 -2.68
CA VAL A 369 -3.60 -7.37 -2.35
C VAL A 369 -4.15 -6.00 -2.74
N PHE A 370 -4.88 -5.95 -3.85
CA PHE A 370 -5.68 -4.79 -4.27
C PHE A 370 -7.17 -4.98 -3.90
N ARG A 371 -7.90 -3.88 -3.65
CA ARG A 371 -9.36 -3.85 -3.39
C ARG A 371 -9.99 -2.59 -3.98
N GLY A 372 -11.30 -2.66 -4.24
CA GLY A 372 -12.08 -1.58 -4.84
C GLY A 372 -11.94 -1.49 -6.36
N THR A 373 -12.60 -0.52 -6.96
CA THR A 373 -12.65 -0.34 -8.41
C THR A 373 -11.43 0.47 -8.89
N VAL A 374 -10.55 -0.15 -9.70
CA VAL A 374 -9.26 0.42 -10.21
C VAL A 374 -9.34 1.91 -10.59
N ARG A 375 -10.41 2.29 -11.31
CA ARG A 375 -10.67 3.65 -11.79
C ARG A 375 -10.74 4.67 -10.65
N TYR A 376 -11.47 4.37 -9.57
CA TYR A 376 -11.76 5.30 -8.47
C TYR A 376 -10.98 5.04 -7.18
N ALA A 377 -10.45 3.83 -6.94
CA ALA A 377 -9.73 3.48 -5.71
C ALA A 377 -8.49 4.37 -5.44
N SER A 378 -8.19 4.62 -4.17
CA SER A 378 -7.07 5.46 -3.73
C SER A 378 -5.70 4.91 -4.17
N VAL A 379 -4.68 5.78 -4.20
CA VAL A 379 -3.27 5.39 -4.36
C VAL A 379 -2.85 4.40 -3.28
N HIS A 380 -3.33 4.54 -2.03
CA HIS A 380 -2.93 3.64 -0.95
C HIS A 380 -3.54 2.24 -1.11
N ALA A 381 -4.77 2.13 -1.62
CA ALA A 381 -5.38 0.86 -2.00
C ALA A 381 -4.63 0.19 -3.17
N HIS A 382 -4.19 0.97 -4.17
CA HIS A 382 -3.30 0.50 -5.25
C HIS A 382 -1.92 0.04 -4.75
N LEU A 383 -1.41 0.62 -3.67
CA LEU A 383 -0.19 0.17 -2.98
C LEU A 383 -0.44 -1.00 -2.01
N GLY A 384 -1.68 -1.47 -1.86
CA GLY A 384 -2.04 -2.57 -0.95
C GLY A 384 -1.88 -2.23 0.54
N ARG A 385 -1.96 -0.94 0.91
CA ARG A 385 -1.94 -0.49 2.31
C ARG A 385 -3.27 -0.81 3.00
N THR A 386 -3.24 -0.91 4.34
CA THR A 386 -4.47 -0.91 5.15
C THR A 386 -5.31 0.33 4.80
N GLY A 387 -6.60 0.15 4.48
CA GLY A 387 -7.51 1.24 4.14
C GLY A 387 -8.03 1.97 5.37
N SER A 388 -8.17 3.30 5.26
CA SER A 388 -8.66 4.20 6.30
C SER A 388 -9.59 5.28 5.71
N ARG A 389 -10.06 6.20 6.55
CA ARG A 389 -11.03 7.26 6.25
C ARG A 389 -10.60 8.14 5.07
N ARG A 390 -9.29 8.35 4.89
CA ARG A 390 -8.71 9.09 3.75
C ARG A 390 -8.99 8.43 2.40
N ASP A 391 -9.09 7.09 2.35
CA ASP A 391 -9.20 6.34 1.11
C ASP A 391 -10.57 6.47 0.45
N ASP A 392 -11.63 6.45 1.26
CA ASP A 392 -13.01 6.71 0.80
C ASP A 392 -13.16 8.16 0.29
N LEU A 393 -12.51 9.12 0.96
CA LEU A 393 -12.56 10.54 0.60
C LEU A 393 -11.74 10.87 -0.67
N GLU A 394 -10.58 10.21 -0.86
CA GLU A 394 -9.81 10.27 -2.10
C GLU A 394 -10.59 9.63 -3.27
N SER A 395 -11.23 8.49 -3.03
CA SER A 395 -12.05 7.80 -4.03
C SER A 395 -13.33 8.60 -4.36
N LEU A 396 -13.88 9.33 -3.38
CA LEU A 396 -14.93 10.33 -3.63
C LEU A 396 -14.41 11.49 -4.49
N ALA A 397 -13.22 12.03 -4.24
CA ALA A 397 -12.67 13.11 -5.06
C ALA A 397 -12.50 12.69 -6.53
N TYR A 398 -11.99 11.48 -6.79
CA TYR A 398 -11.91 10.92 -8.14
C TYR A 398 -13.29 10.66 -8.75
N THR A 399 -14.28 10.23 -7.96
CA THR A 399 -15.68 10.06 -8.37
C THR A 399 -16.33 11.38 -8.79
N LEU A 400 -16.16 12.45 -8.01
CA LEU A 400 -16.73 13.77 -8.31
C LEU A 400 -16.12 14.39 -9.58
N VAL A 401 -14.79 14.29 -9.76
CA VAL A 401 -14.15 14.75 -11.00
C VAL A 401 -14.61 13.93 -12.21
N PHE A 402 -14.84 12.61 -12.05
CA PHE A 402 -15.40 11.79 -13.11
C PHE A 402 -16.82 12.26 -13.51
N LEU A 403 -17.72 12.49 -12.55
CA LEU A 403 -19.09 12.95 -12.83
C LEU A 403 -19.15 14.31 -13.55
N LEU A 404 -18.20 15.22 -13.27
CA LEU A 404 -18.06 16.49 -13.97
C LEU A 404 -17.45 16.36 -15.38
N ARG A 405 -16.46 15.50 -15.57
CA ARG A 405 -15.57 15.49 -16.75
C ARG A 405 -15.75 14.30 -17.69
N GLY A 406 -16.53 13.30 -17.28
CA GLY A 406 -16.76 12.03 -17.97
C GLY A 406 -15.54 11.11 -18.13
N ARG A 407 -14.33 11.55 -17.74
CA ARG A 407 -13.09 10.77 -17.81
C ARG A 407 -12.04 11.22 -16.81
N LEU A 408 -11.19 10.28 -16.40
CA LEU A 408 -10.01 10.48 -15.56
C LEU A 408 -8.71 10.20 -16.35
N PRO A 409 -7.57 10.86 -16.05
CA PRO A 409 -6.32 10.73 -16.81
C PRO A 409 -5.62 9.36 -16.81
N TRP A 410 -6.25 8.32 -16.26
CA TRP A 410 -5.72 6.96 -16.07
C TRP A 410 -6.71 5.87 -16.53
N GLN A 411 -7.66 6.20 -17.40
CA GLN A 411 -8.41 5.21 -18.19
C GLN A 411 -7.59 4.73 -19.39
N GLY A 412 -8.00 3.63 -20.04
CA GLY A 412 -7.33 3.05 -21.21
C GLY A 412 -6.18 2.09 -20.92
N TYR A 413 -5.67 1.99 -19.68
CA TYR A 413 -4.68 0.97 -19.34
C TYR A 413 -5.29 -0.44 -19.34
N GLN A 414 -4.55 -1.42 -19.86
CA GLN A 414 -4.92 -2.83 -20.02
C GLN A 414 -3.78 -3.76 -19.53
N GLY A 415 -4.02 -5.08 -19.49
CA GLY A 415 -3.04 -6.09 -19.08
C GLY A 415 -2.76 -6.18 -17.57
N ASP A 416 -1.96 -7.16 -17.16
CA ASP A 416 -1.68 -7.48 -15.74
C ASP A 416 -1.06 -6.30 -14.95
N ASN A 417 -0.33 -5.40 -15.62
CA ASN A 417 0.27 -4.22 -15.00
C ASN A 417 -0.69 -3.01 -14.92
N LYS A 418 -1.96 -3.12 -15.35
CA LYS A 418 -2.98 -2.04 -15.31
C LYS A 418 -3.03 -1.32 -13.96
N GLY A 419 -3.02 -2.06 -12.84
CA GLY A 419 -3.01 -1.47 -11.49
C GLY A 419 -1.77 -0.61 -11.21
N PHE A 420 -0.57 -1.12 -11.50
CA PHE A 420 0.69 -0.39 -11.35
C PHE A 420 0.73 0.88 -12.21
N LEU A 421 0.31 0.80 -13.47
CA LEU A 421 0.28 1.94 -14.39
C LEU A 421 -0.74 3.01 -13.95
N VAL A 422 -1.94 2.60 -13.52
CA VAL A 422 -2.96 3.49 -12.93
C VAL A 422 -2.43 4.17 -11.67
N CYS A 423 -1.78 3.44 -10.76
CA CYS A 423 -1.18 4.00 -9.55
C CYS A 423 -0.11 5.04 -9.87
N LYS A 424 0.84 4.68 -10.75
CA LYS A 424 1.90 5.57 -11.23
C LYS A 424 1.33 6.86 -11.83
N LYS A 425 0.29 6.73 -12.66
CA LYS A 425 -0.39 7.88 -13.30
C LYS A 425 -1.18 8.73 -12.29
N LYS A 426 -1.85 8.13 -11.30
CA LYS A 426 -2.51 8.85 -10.20
C LYS A 426 -1.51 9.68 -9.39
N MET A 427 -0.39 9.09 -8.98
CA MET A 427 0.64 9.79 -8.20
C MET A 427 1.31 10.93 -8.98
N ALA A 428 1.48 10.77 -10.31
CA ALA A 428 2.02 11.79 -11.21
C ALA A 428 1.01 12.89 -11.60
N THR A 429 -0.28 12.77 -11.25
CA THR A 429 -1.30 13.77 -11.58
C THR A 429 -1.55 14.66 -10.36
N SER A 430 -1.20 15.95 -10.46
CA SER A 430 -1.46 16.91 -9.38
C SER A 430 -2.94 17.30 -9.29
N PRO A 431 -3.40 17.85 -8.15
CA PRO A 431 -4.75 18.39 -8.04
C PRO A 431 -5.05 19.49 -9.05
N GLU A 432 -4.09 20.37 -9.35
CA GLU A 432 -4.25 21.40 -10.39
C GLU A 432 -4.41 20.79 -11.78
N MET A 433 -3.67 19.71 -12.10
CA MET A 433 -3.77 19.03 -13.39
C MET A 433 -5.10 18.26 -13.53
N LEU A 434 -5.58 17.62 -12.46
CA LEU A 434 -6.83 16.86 -12.48
C LEU A 434 -8.07 17.77 -12.52
N CYS A 435 -8.03 18.88 -11.77
CA CYS A 435 -9.14 19.81 -11.62
C CYS A 435 -9.01 21.08 -12.49
N CYS A 436 -8.17 21.08 -13.53
CA CYS A 436 -7.86 22.26 -14.36
C CYS A 436 -9.07 22.95 -15.02
N PHE A 437 -10.20 22.25 -15.18
CA PHE A 437 -11.48 22.79 -15.66
C PHE A 437 -12.64 22.48 -14.69
N CYS A 438 -12.33 22.28 -13.40
CA CYS A 438 -13.32 22.11 -12.34
C CYS A 438 -13.41 23.39 -11.49
N PRO A 439 -14.57 23.70 -10.87
CA PRO A 439 -14.68 24.78 -9.90
C PRO A 439 -13.68 24.64 -8.73
N PRO A 440 -13.18 25.73 -8.14
CA PRO A 440 -12.15 25.69 -7.09
C PRO A 440 -12.43 24.75 -5.91
N PRO A 441 -13.66 24.59 -5.39
CA PRO A 441 -13.96 23.65 -4.31
C PRO A 441 -13.56 22.20 -4.59
N PHE A 442 -13.68 21.71 -5.83
CA PHE A 442 -13.26 20.34 -6.18
C PHE A 442 -11.74 20.17 -6.11
N LYS A 443 -11.00 21.20 -6.53
CA LYS A 443 -9.54 21.25 -6.46
C LYS A 443 -9.07 21.31 -5.00
N GLN A 444 -9.69 22.16 -4.19
CA GLN A 444 -9.41 22.30 -2.75
C GLN A 444 -9.74 21.02 -1.97
N PHE A 445 -10.90 20.39 -2.23
CA PHE A 445 -11.29 19.12 -1.62
C PHE A 445 -10.26 18.03 -1.93
N LEU A 446 -9.86 17.91 -3.20
CA LEU A 446 -8.82 16.98 -3.64
C LEU A 446 -7.47 17.28 -2.96
N GLU A 447 -7.02 18.54 -2.88
CA GLU A 447 -5.79 18.95 -2.18
C GLU A 447 -5.78 18.56 -0.70
N MET A 448 -6.92 18.69 -0.01
CA MET A 448 -7.04 18.29 1.40
C MET A 448 -6.94 16.77 1.54
N VAL A 449 -7.76 15.99 0.82
CA VAL A 449 -7.85 14.54 1.04
C VAL A 449 -6.57 13.78 0.64
N VAL A 450 -5.85 14.22 -0.40
CA VAL A 450 -4.63 13.52 -0.85
C VAL A 450 -3.43 13.69 0.11
N ASN A 451 -3.51 14.61 1.07
CA ASN A 451 -2.47 14.91 2.06
C ASN A 451 -2.74 14.31 3.45
N MET A 452 -3.91 13.72 3.71
CA MET A 452 -4.27 13.16 5.02
C MET A 452 -3.38 11.97 5.42
N LYS A 453 -3.02 11.89 6.70
CA LYS A 453 -2.30 10.73 7.29
C LYS A 453 -3.24 9.53 7.47
N PHE A 454 -2.66 8.34 7.64
CA PHE A 454 -3.42 7.08 7.76
C PHE A 454 -4.42 7.08 8.92
N ASP A 455 -4.05 7.65 10.06
CA ASP A 455 -4.83 7.71 11.30
C ASP A 455 -5.56 9.05 11.52
N GLU A 456 -5.41 10.00 10.59
CA GLU A 456 -6.00 11.33 10.68
C GLU A 456 -7.53 11.27 10.78
N GLU A 457 -8.11 12.16 11.58
CA GLU A 457 -9.56 12.36 11.65
C GLU A 457 -9.97 13.47 10.68
N PRO A 458 -10.69 13.16 9.57
CA PRO A 458 -11.03 14.16 8.59
C PRO A 458 -11.95 15.23 9.20
N ASN A 459 -11.70 16.50 8.88
CA ASN A 459 -12.61 17.58 9.27
C ASN A 459 -13.76 17.66 8.25
N TYR A 460 -14.71 16.72 8.34
CA TYR A 460 -15.88 16.62 7.44
C TYR A 460 -16.65 17.94 7.33
N GLY A 461 -16.76 18.71 8.42
CA GLY A 461 -17.36 20.05 8.42
C GLY A 461 -16.62 21.05 7.51
N LYS A 462 -15.28 21.14 7.57
CA LYS A 462 -14.50 21.95 6.62
C LYS A 462 -14.69 21.46 5.18
N LEU A 463 -14.68 20.14 4.95
CA LEU A 463 -14.82 19.54 3.61
C LEU A 463 -16.19 19.84 2.96
N VAL A 464 -17.27 19.86 3.75
CA VAL A 464 -18.62 20.27 3.30
C VAL A 464 -18.64 21.74 2.89
N VAL A 465 -18.12 22.63 3.74
CA VAL A 465 -18.20 24.09 3.57
C VAL A 465 -17.50 24.59 2.31
N LEU A 466 -16.51 23.84 1.78
CA LEU A 466 -15.89 24.15 0.47
C LEU A 466 -16.94 24.37 -0.64
N PHE A 467 -18.01 23.57 -0.64
CA PHE A 467 -19.02 23.57 -1.69
C PHE A 467 -20.15 24.59 -1.49
N ASP A 468 -20.24 25.25 -0.34
CA ASP A 468 -21.33 26.22 -0.04
C ASP A 468 -21.40 27.38 -1.04
N SER A 469 -20.28 27.74 -1.68
CA SER A 469 -20.24 28.77 -2.75
C SER A 469 -20.87 28.33 -4.09
N ILE A 470 -21.13 27.03 -4.26
CA ILE A 470 -21.79 26.44 -5.43
C ILE A 470 -23.26 26.11 -5.14
N LEU A 471 -23.59 25.79 -3.89
CA LEU A 471 -24.95 25.40 -3.51
C LEU A 471 -25.90 26.60 -3.53
N GLY A 472 -27.01 26.50 -4.26
CA GLY A 472 -28.06 27.53 -4.23
C GLY A 472 -28.57 27.80 -2.79
N PRO A 473 -28.91 29.07 -2.46
CA PRO A 473 -29.28 29.48 -1.10
C PRO A 473 -30.62 28.91 -0.61
N ASN A 474 -31.42 28.32 -1.50
CA ASN A 474 -32.67 27.65 -1.18
C ASN A 474 -32.49 26.11 -1.28
N PRO A 475 -32.50 25.37 -0.16
CA PRO A 475 -32.34 23.92 -0.18
C PRO A 475 -33.43 23.15 -0.95
N ALA A 476 -34.66 23.69 -1.04
CA ALA A 476 -35.79 22.97 -1.64
C ALA A 476 -35.65 22.77 -3.17
N VAL A 477 -35.01 23.71 -3.86
CA VAL A 477 -34.79 23.63 -5.31
C VAL A 477 -33.56 22.80 -5.70
N ARG A 478 -32.66 22.50 -4.76
CA ARG A 478 -31.45 21.69 -5.03
C ARG A 478 -31.84 20.33 -5.63
N PRO A 479 -31.05 19.78 -6.56
CA PRO A 479 -31.37 18.50 -7.21
C PRO A 479 -31.26 17.31 -6.24
N ILE A 480 -30.40 17.42 -5.22
CA ILE A 480 -30.17 16.40 -4.18
C ILE A 480 -30.37 17.03 -2.79
N ASN A 481 -30.98 16.28 -1.88
CA ASN A 481 -31.15 16.67 -0.48
C ASN A 481 -29.77 16.71 0.20
N THR A 482 -29.52 17.75 0.99
CA THR A 482 -28.24 18.00 1.67
C THR A 482 -28.44 18.28 3.18
N ASP A 483 -29.60 17.90 3.72
CA ASP A 483 -29.99 18.13 5.12
C ASP A 483 -29.19 17.27 6.11
N GLY A 484 -28.53 16.21 5.62
CA GLY A 484 -27.54 15.45 6.37
C GLY A 484 -26.36 16.31 6.79
N ALA A 485 -25.73 16.94 5.79
CA ALA A 485 -24.56 17.79 5.96
C ALA A 485 -24.84 19.08 6.75
N GLN A 486 -26.05 19.64 6.68
CA GLN A 486 -26.45 20.80 7.51
C GLN A 486 -26.28 20.53 9.01
N LYS A 487 -26.46 19.29 9.47
CA LYS A 487 -26.27 18.92 10.88
C LYS A 487 -24.79 18.88 11.26
N CYS A 488 -23.90 18.65 10.30
CA CYS A 488 -22.46 18.65 10.50
C CYS A 488 -21.90 20.08 10.56
N SER A 489 -22.37 21.00 9.70
CA SER A 489 -21.95 22.41 9.75
C SER A 489 -22.46 23.14 11.01
N ILE A 490 -23.63 22.76 11.56
CA ILE A 490 -24.15 23.32 12.82
C ILE A 490 -23.24 23.01 14.03
N GLN A 491 -22.52 21.88 14.06
CA GLN A 491 -21.56 21.59 15.13
C GLN A 491 -20.33 22.53 15.11
N VAL A 492 -19.95 23.03 13.93
CA VAL A 492 -18.95 24.11 13.80
C VAL A 492 -19.57 25.46 14.24
N GLY A 493 -20.84 25.68 13.92
CA GLY A 493 -21.59 26.92 14.17
C GLY A 493 -21.72 27.36 15.62
N GLN A 494 -21.48 26.50 16.62
CA GLN A 494 -21.41 26.93 18.02
C GLN A 494 -20.13 27.73 18.36
N LYS A 495 -19.08 27.66 17.53
CA LYS A 495 -17.93 28.58 17.57
C LYS A 495 -18.11 29.75 16.59
N ARG A 496 -19.27 30.41 16.61
CA ARG A 496 -19.55 31.65 15.84
C ARG A 496 -18.86 32.90 16.40
N GLY A 497 -17.59 32.78 16.77
CA GLY A 497 -16.64 33.87 16.53
C GLY A 497 -16.38 33.91 15.03
N ARG A 498 -16.39 35.10 14.42
CA ARG A 498 -16.30 35.35 12.98
C ARG A 498 -15.12 34.58 12.34
N ILE A 499 -15.36 33.38 11.82
CA ILE A 499 -14.41 32.68 10.95
C ILE A 499 -14.47 33.40 9.59
N SER A 500 -13.67 34.45 9.49
CA SER A 500 -13.05 34.84 8.23
C SER A 500 -12.47 33.59 7.57
N VAL A 501 -12.46 33.51 6.24
CA VAL A 501 -11.34 32.82 5.58
C VAL A 501 -10.15 33.77 5.68
N GLU A 502 -9.65 33.91 6.91
CA GLU A 502 -8.30 34.42 7.14
C GLU A 502 -7.39 33.36 6.53
N GLU A 503 -6.62 33.81 5.55
CA GLU A 503 -5.58 32.99 4.94
C GLU A 503 -4.54 32.78 6.05
N ASP A 504 -4.44 31.56 6.58
CA ASP A 504 -3.34 31.14 7.47
C ASP A 504 -2.04 31.20 6.64
N GLU A 505 -1.46 32.40 6.48
CA GLU A 505 -0.34 32.66 5.56
C GLU A 505 0.90 31.79 5.83
N ASP A 506 1.06 31.32 7.08
CA ASP A 506 2.12 30.41 7.53
C ASP A 506 1.88 28.92 7.16
N ASP A 507 0.65 28.49 6.89
CA ASP A 507 0.29 27.08 6.64
C ASP A 507 -0.40 26.84 5.29
N GLN A 508 0.03 27.59 4.26
CA GLN A 508 -0.31 27.27 2.87
C GLN A 508 -0.01 25.78 2.58
N PRO A 509 -0.98 24.98 2.08
CA PRO A 509 -0.76 23.58 1.76
C PRO A 509 0.21 23.46 0.57
N LYS A 510 1.49 23.36 0.88
CA LYS A 510 2.62 23.35 -0.07
C LYS A 510 2.34 22.37 -1.19
N LYS A 511 2.40 22.86 -2.45
CA LYS A 511 2.03 22.14 -3.69
C LYS A 511 2.71 20.78 -3.77
N LYS A 512 2.00 19.74 -3.32
CA LYS A 512 2.47 18.35 -3.29
C LYS A 512 1.81 17.56 -4.41
N ILE A 513 2.43 17.59 -5.58
CA ILE A 513 2.33 16.46 -6.50
C ILE A 513 2.90 15.26 -5.73
N ARG A 514 2.12 14.18 -5.55
CA ARG A 514 2.59 13.00 -4.79
C ARG A 514 3.89 12.48 -5.40
N LEU A 515 3.92 12.29 -6.72
CA LEU A 515 5.15 12.10 -7.48
C LEU A 515 5.63 13.45 -8.04
N GLY A 516 6.40 14.18 -7.23
CA GLY A 516 7.14 15.36 -7.67
C GLY A 516 8.21 15.06 -8.74
N MET A 517 9.05 16.05 -9.04
CA MET A 517 10.08 15.94 -10.09
C MET A 517 10.93 14.66 -9.92
N PRO A 518 11.31 13.96 -11.01
CA PRO A 518 12.09 12.72 -10.91
C PRO A 518 13.49 12.97 -10.32
N ALA A 519 13.61 12.79 -9.01
CA ALA A 519 14.89 12.79 -8.31
C ALA A 519 15.38 11.36 -8.11
N THR A 520 16.60 11.07 -8.55
CA THR A 520 17.37 9.92 -8.07
C THR A 520 18.28 10.37 -6.95
N GLN A 521 18.28 9.63 -5.84
CA GLN A 521 19.03 9.96 -4.64
C GLN A 521 19.72 8.70 -4.11
N TRP A 522 20.86 8.91 -3.45
CA TRP A 522 21.45 7.93 -2.54
C TRP A 522 20.58 7.83 -1.30
N ILE A 523 20.14 6.62 -0.98
CA ILE A 523 19.41 6.26 0.24
C ILE A 523 20.40 5.54 1.13
N THR A 524 20.79 6.16 2.25
CA THR A 524 21.78 5.59 3.18
C THR A 524 21.14 5.36 4.53
N VAL A 525 21.16 4.11 4.99
CA VAL A 525 20.67 3.68 6.29
C VAL A 525 21.85 3.62 7.26
N TYR A 526 21.77 4.31 8.38
CA TYR A 526 22.77 4.27 9.44
C TYR A 526 22.20 3.57 10.67
N ASN A 527 22.96 2.64 11.26
CA ASN A 527 22.62 2.01 12.54
C ASN A 527 23.66 2.39 13.59
N ALA A 528 23.23 2.61 14.82
CA ALA A 528 24.15 2.70 15.95
C ALA A 528 24.84 1.35 16.18
N ARG A 529 26.15 1.38 16.42
CA ARG A 529 26.95 0.20 16.78
C ARG A 529 27.97 0.58 17.87
N ARG A 530 28.59 -0.44 18.47
CA ARG A 530 29.83 -0.21 19.23
C ARG A 530 30.91 0.36 18.29
N PRO A 531 31.84 1.20 18.78
CA PRO A 531 32.90 1.78 17.96
C PRO A 531 33.64 0.72 17.14
N MET A 532 33.65 0.88 15.82
CA MET A 532 34.30 -0.03 14.88
C MET A 532 34.97 0.72 13.72
N LYS A 533 35.91 0.06 13.05
CA LYS A 533 36.52 0.53 11.80
C LYS A 533 35.55 0.25 10.65
N GLN A 534 35.11 1.29 9.96
CA GLN A 534 34.33 1.24 8.71
C GLN A 534 35.09 2.04 7.65
N ARG A 535 35.07 1.54 6.40
CA ARG A 535 35.63 2.19 5.21
C ARG A 535 34.53 2.25 4.15
N TYR A 536 34.55 3.30 3.35
CA TYR A 536 33.72 3.36 2.14
C TYR A 536 34.57 3.77 0.93
N HIS A 537 34.19 3.24 -0.23
CA HIS A 537 34.64 3.71 -1.53
C HIS A 537 33.40 3.96 -2.39
N TYR A 538 33.45 4.97 -3.26
CA TYR A 538 32.36 5.33 -4.17
C TYR A 538 32.95 5.88 -5.47
N ASN A 539 32.15 5.91 -6.53
CA ASN A 539 32.62 6.18 -7.90
C ASN A 539 33.72 5.18 -8.33
N VAL A 540 33.66 3.94 -7.87
CA VAL A 540 34.64 2.89 -8.21
C VAL A 540 34.26 2.30 -9.57
N ALA A 541 35.18 2.39 -10.54
CA ALA A 541 35.07 1.69 -11.81
C ALA A 541 35.60 0.26 -11.69
N ASP A 542 35.10 -0.63 -12.56
CA ASP A 542 35.39 -2.08 -12.60
C ASP A 542 36.88 -2.42 -12.46
N SER A 543 37.74 -1.76 -13.25
CA SER A 543 39.20 -1.94 -13.26
C SER A 543 39.91 -1.57 -11.95
N ARG A 544 39.21 -0.94 -11.00
CA ARG A 544 39.73 -0.57 -9.68
C ARG A 544 39.09 -1.36 -8.53
N LEU A 545 38.08 -2.18 -8.81
CA LEU A 545 37.33 -2.93 -7.80
C LEU A 545 38.28 -3.79 -6.95
N THR A 546 39.11 -4.62 -7.60
CA THR A 546 40.07 -5.54 -6.96
C THR A 546 41.01 -4.82 -5.99
N GLN A 547 41.65 -3.72 -6.43
CA GLN A 547 42.53 -2.89 -5.59
C GLN A 547 41.86 -2.41 -4.29
N HIS A 548 40.56 -2.08 -4.35
CA HIS A 548 39.81 -1.63 -3.18
C HIS A 548 39.38 -2.77 -2.26
N VAL A 549 39.08 -3.95 -2.81
CA VAL A 549 38.66 -5.13 -2.03
C VAL A 549 39.86 -5.81 -1.34
N GLU A 550 40.96 -6.05 -2.06
CA GLU A 550 42.19 -6.64 -1.51
C GLU A 550 42.72 -5.82 -0.33
N LYS A 551 42.88 -4.50 -0.54
CA LYS A 551 43.31 -3.58 0.52
C LYS A 551 42.31 -3.45 1.67
N GLY A 552 41.04 -3.76 1.47
CA GLY A 552 40.07 -3.88 2.56
C GLY A 552 40.31 -5.14 3.39
N ASN A 553 40.49 -6.29 2.72
CA ASN A 553 40.77 -7.57 3.35
C ASN A 553 42.09 -7.54 4.16
N GLU A 554 43.17 -6.96 3.61
CA GLU A 554 44.43 -6.69 4.33
C GLU A 554 44.22 -5.85 5.61
N ASP A 555 43.33 -4.86 5.55
CA ASP A 555 42.98 -3.98 6.66
C ASP A 555 42.02 -4.62 7.69
N GLY A 556 41.61 -5.87 7.49
CA GLY A 556 40.61 -6.57 8.31
C GLY A 556 39.17 -6.05 8.12
N LEU A 557 38.85 -5.58 6.91
CA LEU A 557 37.55 -4.99 6.55
C LEU A 557 36.89 -5.77 5.40
N TYR A 558 35.78 -6.45 5.69
CA TYR A 558 34.99 -7.15 4.67
C TYR A 558 33.82 -6.30 4.19
N ILE A 559 33.45 -6.43 2.91
CA ILE A 559 32.31 -5.74 2.32
C ILE A 559 31.03 -6.14 3.07
N SER A 560 30.28 -5.15 3.57
CA SER A 560 29.00 -5.33 4.27
C SER A 560 27.79 -4.86 3.47
N SER A 561 27.97 -3.89 2.57
CA SER A 561 26.94 -3.40 1.64
C SER A 561 27.59 -2.91 0.36
N VAL A 562 26.90 -3.10 -0.77
CA VAL A 562 27.28 -2.52 -2.07
C VAL A 562 26.08 -1.83 -2.72
N ALA A 563 26.35 -0.87 -3.59
CA ALA A 563 25.36 -0.23 -4.46
C ALA A 563 26.04 0.18 -5.78
N SER A 564 25.24 0.50 -6.80
CA SER A 564 25.72 1.12 -8.03
C SER A 564 24.98 2.44 -8.28
N CYS A 565 25.69 3.43 -8.82
CA CYS A 565 25.10 4.60 -9.44
C CYS A 565 25.60 4.66 -10.88
N THR A 566 24.66 4.68 -11.83
CA THR A 566 24.90 4.42 -13.25
C THR A 566 25.63 3.10 -13.50
N ASN A 567 26.95 3.15 -13.72
CA ASN A 567 27.84 2.00 -13.88
C ASN A 567 29.09 2.13 -12.96
N LEU A 568 28.94 2.78 -11.80
CA LEU A 568 30.02 2.99 -10.83
C LEU A 568 29.60 2.49 -9.45
N TRP A 569 30.46 1.69 -8.83
CA TRP A 569 30.19 1.01 -7.57
C TRP A 569 30.44 1.91 -6.35
N ALA A 570 29.63 1.69 -5.32
CA ALA A 570 29.91 2.07 -3.95
C ALA A 570 30.05 0.81 -3.09
N LEU A 571 31.13 0.76 -2.30
CA LEU A 571 31.50 -0.34 -1.42
C LEU A 571 31.53 0.17 0.02
N ILE A 572 30.84 -0.50 0.94
CA ILE A 572 30.93 -0.29 2.38
C ILE A 572 31.63 -1.51 2.98
N MET A 573 32.69 -1.30 3.78
CA MET A 573 33.52 -2.38 4.33
C MET A 573 33.71 -2.19 5.84
N ASP A 574 33.44 -3.23 6.63
CA ASP A 574 33.38 -3.16 8.09
C ASP A 574 34.29 -4.21 8.76
N ALA A 575 34.88 -3.83 9.89
CA ALA A 575 35.47 -4.79 10.85
C ALA A 575 34.39 -5.55 11.65
N GLY A 576 33.15 -5.05 11.66
CA GLY A 576 32.02 -5.55 12.46
C GLY A 576 31.05 -6.46 11.70
N THR A 577 31.49 -7.17 10.66
CA THR A 577 30.65 -8.13 9.92
C THR A 577 30.54 -9.49 10.62
N GLY A 578 31.62 -9.95 11.26
CA GLY A 578 31.77 -11.34 11.71
C GLY A 578 32.13 -12.32 10.58
N PHE A 579 32.41 -11.83 9.37
CA PHE A 579 32.84 -12.68 8.25
C PHE A 579 34.29 -13.14 8.44
N THR A 580 34.62 -14.31 7.87
CA THR A 580 35.94 -14.95 8.00
C THR A 580 36.67 -15.14 6.67
N ALA A 581 35.93 -15.14 5.56
CA ALA A 581 36.45 -15.08 4.20
C ALA A 581 35.36 -14.50 3.29
N GLN A 582 35.76 -13.91 2.17
CA GLN A 582 34.84 -13.28 1.22
C GLN A 582 35.35 -13.46 -0.21
N VAL A 583 34.43 -13.77 -1.12
CA VAL A 583 34.64 -13.82 -2.57
C VAL A 583 33.63 -12.90 -3.25
N TYR A 584 33.95 -12.43 -4.45
CA TYR A 584 33.04 -11.62 -5.25
C TYR A 584 33.19 -11.94 -6.73
N GLU A 585 32.15 -11.63 -7.49
CA GLU A 585 32.16 -11.65 -8.94
C GLU A 585 31.58 -10.33 -9.46
N LEU A 586 32.21 -9.78 -10.49
CA LEU A 586 31.65 -8.76 -11.35
C LEU A 586 31.26 -9.43 -12.67
N SER A 587 29.97 -9.60 -12.92
CA SER A 587 29.45 -10.28 -14.12
C SER A 587 28.60 -9.33 -14.96
N HIS A 588 28.63 -9.49 -16.28
CA HIS A 588 27.72 -8.79 -17.20
C HIS A 588 26.26 -9.28 -17.07
N VAL A 589 26.04 -10.43 -16.44
CA VAL A 589 24.71 -10.98 -16.14
C VAL A 589 24.28 -10.57 -14.73
N PHE A 590 23.03 -10.13 -14.58
CA PHE A 590 22.46 -9.80 -13.27
C PHE A 590 22.17 -11.06 -12.44
N LEU A 591 22.96 -11.28 -11.38
CA LEU A 591 22.97 -12.46 -10.52
C LEU A 591 23.28 -13.77 -11.28
N HIS A 592 24.52 -13.85 -11.79
CA HIS A 592 25.08 -14.99 -12.52
C HIS A 592 24.92 -16.32 -11.77
N LYS A 593 24.14 -17.24 -12.37
CA LYS A 593 23.65 -18.47 -11.73
C LYS A 593 24.77 -19.45 -11.37
N GLU A 594 25.65 -19.75 -12.32
CA GLU A 594 26.63 -20.82 -12.21
C GLU A 594 27.68 -20.52 -11.14
N TRP A 595 28.24 -19.31 -11.15
CA TRP A 595 29.18 -18.88 -10.11
C TRP A 595 28.56 -18.86 -8.70
N ILE A 596 27.31 -18.40 -8.56
CA ILE A 596 26.59 -18.42 -7.27
C ILE A 596 26.43 -19.86 -6.75
N MET A 597 26.10 -20.82 -7.62
CA MET A 597 25.97 -22.23 -7.26
C MET A 597 27.34 -22.82 -6.84
N GLU A 598 28.40 -22.57 -7.61
CA GLU A 598 29.77 -23.01 -7.30
C GLU A 598 30.25 -22.46 -5.93
N GLN A 599 29.92 -21.21 -5.59
CA GLN A 599 30.26 -20.63 -4.29
C GLN A 599 29.39 -21.16 -3.14
N TRP A 600 28.12 -21.52 -3.38
CA TRP A 600 27.27 -22.16 -2.36
C TRP A 600 27.81 -23.54 -1.96
N GLU A 601 28.26 -24.35 -2.93
CA GLU A 601 28.93 -25.65 -2.66
C GLU A 601 30.19 -25.46 -1.80
N LYS A 602 30.97 -24.40 -2.10
CA LYS A 602 32.13 -23.98 -1.32
C LYS A 602 31.77 -23.35 0.03
N ASN A 603 30.49 -23.36 0.45
CA ASN A 603 29.97 -22.83 1.71
C ASN A 603 30.18 -21.31 1.91
N PHE A 604 30.19 -20.53 0.82
CA PHE A 604 29.97 -19.08 0.88
C PHE A 604 28.49 -18.78 0.67
N TYR A 605 27.96 -17.73 1.31
CA TYR A 605 26.58 -17.27 1.09
C TYR A 605 26.56 -15.81 0.67
N ILE A 606 25.66 -15.43 -0.23
CA ILE A 606 25.49 -14.05 -0.69
C ILE A 606 25.22 -13.14 0.52
N SER A 607 26.13 -12.18 0.71
CA SER A 607 26.11 -11.21 1.81
C SER A 607 25.75 -9.80 1.33
N ALA A 608 26.10 -9.44 0.09
CA ALA A 608 25.71 -8.18 -0.53
C ALA A 608 25.61 -8.34 -2.06
N ILE A 609 24.68 -7.63 -2.69
CA ILE A 609 24.52 -7.56 -4.15
C ILE A 609 24.23 -6.14 -4.60
N ALA A 610 24.74 -5.77 -5.78
CA ALA A 610 24.36 -4.55 -6.50
C ALA A 610 24.26 -4.86 -8.00
N GLY A 611 23.33 -4.19 -8.70
CA GLY A 611 23.26 -4.19 -10.15
C GLY A 611 23.51 -2.78 -10.70
N ALA A 612 24.00 -2.69 -11.93
CA ALA A 612 24.23 -1.45 -12.66
C ALA A 612 23.18 -1.24 -13.77
N ASN A 613 23.15 -0.05 -14.37
CA ASN A 613 22.20 0.30 -15.41
C ASN A 613 22.40 -0.49 -16.72
N ASN A 614 23.63 -0.93 -16.99
CA ASN A 614 23.99 -1.75 -18.15
C ASN A 614 23.65 -3.26 -17.98
N GLY A 615 23.01 -3.66 -16.88
CA GLY A 615 22.66 -5.05 -16.60
C GLY A 615 23.72 -5.84 -15.83
N SER A 616 24.94 -5.31 -15.68
CA SER A 616 25.99 -5.99 -14.90
C SER A 616 25.66 -6.04 -13.41
N SER A 617 26.27 -6.98 -12.68
CA SER A 617 26.12 -7.09 -11.23
C SER A 617 27.44 -7.37 -10.52
N LEU A 618 27.56 -6.80 -9.32
CA LEU A 618 28.56 -7.15 -8.33
C LEU A 618 27.88 -8.02 -7.27
N VAL A 619 28.26 -9.30 -7.23
CA VAL A 619 27.79 -10.27 -6.23
C VAL A 619 28.90 -10.53 -5.23
N VAL A 620 28.61 -10.43 -3.94
CA VAL A 620 29.59 -10.68 -2.86
C VAL A 620 29.07 -11.79 -1.96
N MET A 621 29.87 -12.83 -1.77
CA MET A 621 29.53 -14.02 -0.98
C MET A 621 30.57 -14.25 0.14
N SER A 622 30.11 -14.56 1.35
CA SER A 622 30.94 -14.57 2.56
C SER A 622 30.80 -15.85 3.39
N LYS A 623 31.87 -16.20 4.11
CA LYS A 623 31.91 -17.19 5.19
C LYS A 623 31.84 -16.49 6.55
N GLY A 624 31.41 -17.21 7.59
CA GLY A 624 31.14 -16.64 8.92
C GLY A 624 29.76 -16.00 9.07
N THR A 625 28.90 -16.07 8.04
CA THR A 625 27.48 -15.73 8.21
C THR A 625 26.77 -16.75 9.11
N SER A 626 25.62 -16.40 9.68
CA SER A 626 24.76 -17.37 10.38
C SER A 626 23.87 -18.19 9.44
N TYR A 627 23.94 -17.97 8.13
CA TYR A 627 23.01 -18.56 7.17
C TYR A 627 23.28 -20.06 7.00
N THR A 628 22.22 -20.84 6.77
CA THR A 628 22.32 -22.30 6.58
C THR A 628 21.83 -22.75 5.21
N GLN A 629 20.85 -22.03 4.64
CA GLN A 629 20.32 -22.25 3.30
C GLN A 629 19.94 -20.89 2.71
N GLN A 630 20.10 -20.73 1.41
CA GLN A 630 19.81 -19.49 0.70
C GLN A 630 19.04 -19.76 -0.59
N SER A 631 18.29 -18.79 -1.06
CA SER A 631 17.52 -18.83 -2.30
C SER A 631 17.37 -17.41 -2.82
N TYR A 632 17.55 -17.19 -4.12
CA TYR A 632 17.34 -15.88 -4.73
C TYR A 632 16.33 -15.94 -5.88
N LYS A 633 15.79 -14.78 -6.24
CA LYS A 633 14.96 -14.63 -7.44
C LYS A 633 15.30 -13.32 -8.15
N VAL A 634 15.46 -13.40 -9.47
CA VAL A 634 15.40 -12.26 -10.39
C VAL A 634 13.97 -12.15 -10.93
N SER A 635 13.43 -10.94 -11.07
CA SER A 635 12.10 -10.70 -11.64
C SER A 635 11.93 -9.25 -12.09
N ASP A 636 11.19 -9.02 -13.16
CA ASP A 636 11.01 -7.68 -13.75
C ASP A 636 9.92 -6.84 -13.05
N SER A 637 9.36 -7.38 -11.98
CA SER A 637 8.46 -6.73 -11.01
C SER A 637 8.82 -7.20 -9.59
N PHE A 638 8.46 -6.42 -8.56
CA PHE A 638 8.85 -6.73 -7.18
C PHE A 638 8.22 -8.06 -6.70
N PRO A 639 9.00 -9.10 -6.35
CA PRO A 639 8.51 -10.48 -6.29
C PRO A 639 7.79 -10.85 -4.96
N PHE A 640 6.92 -9.99 -4.43
CA PHE A 640 6.31 -10.14 -3.10
C PHE A 640 5.60 -11.48 -2.88
N LYS A 641 4.88 -12.02 -3.89
CA LYS A 641 4.24 -13.35 -3.80
C LYS A 641 5.25 -14.48 -3.52
N TRP A 642 6.47 -14.39 -4.06
CA TRP A 642 7.55 -15.35 -3.79
C TRP A 642 8.18 -15.11 -2.42
N ILE A 643 8.38 -13.85 -2.01
CA ILE A 643 8.85 -13.48 -0.67
C ILE A 643 7.90 -14.02 0.40
N ASN A 644 6.59 -13.82 0.23
CA ASN A 644 5.52 -14.31 1.12
C ASN A 644 5.41 -15.86 1.14
N LYS A 645 5.79 -16.56 0.05
CA LYS A 645 6.00 -18.01 0.10
C LYS A 645 7.23 -18.37 0.95
N LYS A 646 8.36 -17.69 0.72
CA LYS A 646 9.64 -17.95 1.38
C LYS A 646 9.66 -17.62 2.89
N TRP A 647 8.93 -16.60 3.34
CA TRP A 647 8.71 -16.33 4.77
C TRP A 647 8.04 -17.51 5.48
N ARG A 648 7.02 -18.13 4.87
CA ARG A 648 6.36 -19.34 5.40
C ARG A 648 7.27 -20.57 5.37
N GLU A 649 8.26 -20.60 4.47
CA GLU A 649 9.35 -21.59 4.46
C GLU A 649 10.49 -21.26 5.45
N GLY A 650 10.39 -20.18 6.24
CA GLY A 650 11.38 -19.78 7.25
C GLY A 650 12.63 -19.08 6.71
N PHE A 651 12.62 -18.65 5.44
CA PHE A 651 13.64 -17.77 4.85
C PHE A 651 13.25 -16.31 5.06
N TYR A 652 14.24 -15.42 5.21
CA TYR A 652 14.05 -13.97 5.35
C TYR A 652 14.91 -13.26 4.30
N VAL A 653 14.46 -12.14 3.74
CA VAL A 653 15.26 -11.31 2.83
C VAL A 653 16.48 -10.79 3.59
N THR A 654 17.66 -11.06 3.02
CA THR A 654 18.98 -10.68 3.57
C THR A 654 19.74 -9.73 2.66
N SER A 655 19.41 -9.66 1.37
CA SER A 655 19.95 -8.65 0.46
C SER A 655 18.99 -8.43 -0.72
N MET A 656 19.01 -7.22 -1.28
CA MET A 656 18.26 -6.87 -2.49
C MET A 656 19.11 -5.96 -3.37
N ALA A 657 18.94 -6.08 -4.68
CA ALA A 657 19.50 -5.18 -5.67
C ALA A 657 18.52 -4.96 -6.82
N THR A 658 18.87 -4.03 -7.71
CA THR A 658 18.17 -3.76 -8.96
C THR A 658 19.19 -3.59 -10.09
N ALA A 659 18.80 -3.97 -11.31
CA ALA A 659 19.51 -3.63 -12.54
C ALA A 659 18.49 -3.16 -13.58
N GLY A 660 18.52 -1.86 -13.90
CA GLY A 660 17.47 -1.21 -14.70
C GLY A 660 16.10 -1.31 -14.02
N SER A 661 15.19 -2.10 -14.60
CA SER A 661 13.87 -2.43 -14.05
C SER A 661 13.85 -3.74 -13.24
N ARG A 662 14.87 -4.60 -13.38
CA ARG A 662 14.87 -5.96 -12.81
C ARG A 662 15.20 -5.90 -11.32
N TRP A 663 14.45 -6.64 -10.51
CA TRP A 663 14.69 -6.84 -9.08
C TRP A 663 15.46 -8.14 -8.85
N GLY A 664 16.47 -8.10 -7.99
CA GLY A 664 17.16 -9.27 -7.46
C GLY A 664 16.94 -9.34 -5.95
N VAL A 665 16.29 -10.39 -5.45
CA VAL A 665 15.98 -10.56 -4.03
C VAL A 665 16.61 -11.86 -3.52
N VAL A 666 17.42 -11.75 -2.47
CA VAL A 666 18.12 -12.88 -1.82
C VAL A 666 17.52 -13.13 -0.45
N MET A 667 17.11 -14.37 -0.18
CA MET A 667 16.53 -14.78 1.10
C MET A 667 17.31 -15.94 1.72
N SER A 668 17.54 -15.88 3.03
CA SER A 668 18.35 -16.85 3.78
C SER A 668 17.60 -17.40 4.99
N ARG A 669 17.79 -18.69 5.29
CA ARG A 669 17.41 -19.32 6.56
C ARG A 669 18.44 -18.98 7.64
N ASN A 670 18.00 -18.97 8.90
CA ASN A 670 18.79 -18.57 10.08
C ASN A 670 19.42 -17.16 10.00
N ALA A 671 18.73 -16.22 9.33
CA ALA A 671 19.14 -14.81 9.18
C ALA A 671 19.07 -13.95 10.46
N GLY A 672 18.74 -14.54 11.61
CA GLY A 672 18.66 -13.81 12.88
C GLY A 672 17.37 -13.00 13.13
N PHE A 673 16.40 -13.01 12.22
CA PHE A 673 15.13 -12.29 12.36
C PHE A 673 13.99 -13.15 12.91
N SER A 674 13.05 -12.54 13.64
CA SER A 674 11.83 -13.16 14.15
C SER A 674 10.60 -12.84 13.31
N ASP A 675 10.59 -11.66 12.68
CA ASP A 675 9.54 -11.21 11.76
C ASP A 675 10.14 -10.22 10.74
N GLN A 676 9.47 -10.04 9.59
CA GLN A 676 9.92 -9.18 8.50
C GLN A 676 8.76 -8.73 7.60
N VAL A 677 8.80 -7.46 7.20
CA VAL A 677 7.79 -6.78 6.37
C VAL A 677 8.45 -6.00 5.22
N VAL A 678 7.63 -5.55 4.27
CA VAL A 678 8.05 -4.72 3.13
C VAL A 678 7.23 -3.44 3.10
N GLU A 679 7.90 -2.30 2.93
CA GLU A 679 7.29 -1.07 2.42
C GLU A 679 7.71 -0.88 0.95
N LEU A 680 6.74 -0.75 0.05
CA LEU A 680 6.97 -0.58 -1.40
C LEU A 680 6.20 0.65 -1.88
N ASP A 681 6.89 1.61 -2.49
CA ASP A 681 6.28 2.87 -2.91
C ASP A 681 7.01 3.45 -4.14
N PHE A 682 6.38 4.37 -4.86
CA PHE A 682 7.01 5.19 -5.91
C PHE A 682 7.83 6.36 -5.32
N LEU A 683 7.69 6.57 -4.00
CA LEU A 683 8.36 7.57 -3.19
C LEU A 683 9.26 6.89 -2.13
N TYR A 684 9.88 7.68 -1.26
CA TYR A 684 10.37 7.16 0.02
C TYR A 684 9.18 7.01 1.01
N PRO A 685 8.87 5.81 1.53
CA PRO A 685 7.66 5.56 2.33
C PRO A 685 7.84 5.93 3.81
N SER A 686 7.98 7.23 4.11
CA SER A 686 8.24 7.72 5.47
C SER A 686 7.16 7.38 6.50
N GLU A 687 5.88 7.48 6.13
CA GLU A 687 4.77 7.12 7.04
C GLU A 687 4.85 5.64 7.45
N GLY A 688 5.15 4.74 6.51
CA GLY A 688 5.34 3.32 6.79
C GLY A 688 6.57 3.07 7.66
N ILE A 689 7.74 3.56 7.22
CA ILE A 689 9.02 3.35 7.92
C ILE A 689 8.94 3.82 9.38
N HIS A 690 8.37 4.99 9.67
CA HIS A 690 8.24 5.49 11.03
C HIS A 690 7.32 4.60 11.89
N ARG A 691 6.11 4.26 11.41
CA ARG A 691 5.20 3.37 12.16
C ARG A 691 5.81 2.00 12.43
N ARG A 692 6.56 1.44 11.47
CA ARG A 692 7.30 0.18 11.65
C ARG A 692 8.47 0.33 12.62
N TRP A 693 9.14 1.49 12.69
CA TRP A 693 10.17 1.77 13.70
C TRP A 693 9.58 1.81 15.12
N ASP A 694 8.41 2.41 15.30
CA ASP A 694 7.69 2.45 16.58
C ASP A 694 7.27 1.03 17.00
N SER A 695 6.85 0.19 16.05
CA SER A 695 6.60 -1.26 16.24
C SER A 695 7.88 -2.12 16.39
N GLY A 696 9.08 -1.52 16.47
CA GLY A 696 10.33 -2.25 16.74
C GLY A 696 11.00 -2.93 15.53
N TYR A 697 10.46 -2.79 14.32
CA TYR A 697 11.19 -3.21 13.10
C TYR A 697 12.34 -2.25 12.81
N ARG A 698 13.36 -2.70 12.07
CA ARG A 698 14.43 -1.84 11.53
C ARG A 698 14.70 -2.20 10.08
N ILE A 699 15.03 -1.22 9.23
CA ILE A 699 15.40 -1.44 7.83
C ILE A 699 16.66 -2.31 7.79
N THR A 700 16.59 -3.43 7.06
CA THR A 700 17.69 -4.39 6.90
C THR A 700 18.10 -4.61 5.45
N SER A 701 17.29 -4.19 4.48
CA SER A 701 17.67 -4.16 3.06
C SER A 701 16.85 -3.10 2.33
N THR A 702 17.45 -2.46 1.32
CA THR A 702 16.80 -1.45 0.45
C THR A 702 17.29 -1.60 -0.98
N ALA A 703 16.39 -1.50 -1.94
CA ALA A 703 16.71 -1.45 -3.37
C ALA A 703 15.66 -0.60 -4.10
N ALA A 704 16.02 0.02 -5.22
CA ALA A 704 15.11 0.89 -5.95
C ALA A 704 15.35 0.83 -7.47
N THR A 705 14.27 0.92 -8.24
CA THR A 705 14.30 1.10 -9.69
C THR A 705 14.11 2.59 -10.04
N TRP A 706 13.88 2.86 -11.32
CA TRP A 706 13.43 4.17 -11.84
C TRP A 706 11.99 4.53 -11.50
N ASP A 707 11.22 3.59 -10.91
CA ASP A 707 9.80 3.76 -10.62
C ASP A 707 9.43 3.48 -9.16
N GLN A 708 10.08 2.53 -8.48
CA GLN A 708 9.72 2.14 -7.10
C GLN A 708 10.95 1.93 -6.22
N ALA A 709 10.83 2.29 -4.94
CA ALA A 709 11.76 1.93 -3.87
C ALA A 709 11.12 0.87 -2.97
N ALA A 710 11.87 -0.18 -2.66
CA ALA A 710 11.47 -1.25 -1.74
C ALA A 710 12.38 -1.24 -0.50
N PHE A 711 11.75 -1.22 0.67
CA PHE A 711 12.40 -1.31 1.97
C PHE A 711 11.95 -2.58 2.67
N VAL A 712 12.90 -3.43 3.04
CA VAL A 712 12.66 -4.57 3.93
C VAL A 712 12.98 -4.12 5.35
N LEU A 713 12.02 -4.27 6.25
CA LEU A 713 12.21 -4.02 7.68
C LEU A 713 11.99 -5.30 8.47
N SER A 714 12.89 -5.58 9.42
CA SER A 714 12.91 -6.84 10.19
C SER A 714 12.98 -6.58 11.69
N VAL A 715 12.43 -7.51 12.47
CA VAL A 715 12.61 -7.58 13.93
C VAL A 715 13.76 -8.56 14.25
N PRO A 716 14.86 -8.14 14.91
CA PRO A 716 15.93 -9.05 15.31
C PRO A 716 15.53 -9.98 16.47
N ARG A 717 15.87 -11.28 16.38
CA ARG A 717 15.64 -12.28 17.46
C ARG A 717 16.39 -11.97 18.76
N ARG A 718 17.50 -11.23 18.66
CA ARG A 718 18.28 -10.74 19.80
C ARG A 718 18.15 -9.23 19.79
N LYS A 719 17.54 -8.67 20.83
CA LYS A 719 17.34 -7.23 20.94
C LYS A 719 18.71 -6.51 20.86
N PRO A 720 18.91 -5.55 19.94
CA PRO A 720 20.14 -4.78 19.87
C PRO A 720 20.47 -4.06 21.19
N ALA A 721 21.75 -3.78 21.43
CA ALA A 721 22.19 -3.00 22.59
C ALA A 721 21.90 -1.50 22.44
N ASP A 722 21.72 -1.04 21.20
CA ASP A 722 21.24 0.28 20.82
C ASP A 722 20.27 0.08 19.63
N GLU A 723 19.11 0.72 19.68
CA GLU A 723 18.04 0.58 18.68
C GLU A 723 17.96 1.76 17.71
N THR A 724 18.91 2.70 17.79
CA THR A 724 18.95 3.90 16.96
C THR A 724 19.28 3.55 15.51
N GLN A 725 18.36 3.89 14.61
CA GLN A 725 18.53 3.83 13.17
C GLN A 725 18.11 5.18 12.57
N GLU A 726 18.89 5.66 11.61
CA GLU A 726 18.58 6.87 10.84
C GLU A 726 18.60 6.54 9.35
N THR A 727 17.91 7.35 8.53
CA THR A 727 18.08 7.33 7.07
C THR A 727 18.36 8.72 6.54
N LEU A 728 19.28 8.81 5.59
CA LEU A 728 19.61 10.03 4.86
C LEU A 728 19.31 9.83 3.37
N ARG A 729 18.73 10.85 2.72
CA ARG A 729 18.60 10.93 1.26
C ARG A 729 19.43 12.10 0.72
N THR A 730 20.31 11.86 -0.25
CA THR A 730 21.15 12.90 -0.87
C THR A 730 21.32 12.68 -2.37
N SER A 731 21.38 13.74 -3.17
CA SER A 731 21.62 13.66 -4.62
C SER A 731 23.01 13.09 -4.96
N ALA A 732 24.04 13.49 -4.19
CA ALA A 732 25.38 12.93 -4.24
C ALA A 732 25.60 11.89 -3.13
N PHE A 733 26.66 11.06 -3.24
CA PHE A 733 27.04 10.13 -2.19
C PHE A 733 27.40 10.91 -0.90
N PRO A 734 26.90 10.53 0.30
CA PRO A 734 26.88 11.40 1.49
C PRO A 734 28.22 11.51 2.25
N SER A 735 29.35 11.57 1.56
CA SER A 735 30.72 11.47 2.10
C SER A 735 31.07 12.45 3.24
N THR A 736 30.45 13.63 3.28
CA THR A 736 30.55 14.59 4.40
C THR A 736 29.82 14.09 5.64
N HIS A 737 28.54 13.72 5.50
CA HIS A 737 27.69 13.21 6.57
C HIS A 737 28.23 11.92 7.18
N VAL A 738 28.83 11.02 6.39
CA VAL A 738 29.40 9.76 6.91
C VAL A 738 30.39 10.01 8.05
N LYS A 739 31.24 11.04 7.94
CA LYS A 739 32.20 11.40 9.01
C LYS A 739 31.51 11.95 10.26
N GLU A 740 30.45 12.73 10.09
CA GLU A 740 29.61 13.22 11.20
C GLU A 740 28.89 12.07 11.91
N LYS A 741 28.31 11.12 11.15
CA LYS A 741 27.64 9.94 11.70
C LYS A 741 28.61 9.01 12.44
N TRP A 742 29.81 8.76 11.91
CA TRP A 742 30.85 8.02 12.64
C TRP A 742 31.22 8.66 13.98
N SER A 743 31.28 10.00 14.08
CA SER A 743 31.53 10.69 15.36
C SER A 743 30.44 10.46 16.42
N LYS A 744 29.26 9.99 16.00
CA LYS A 744 28.10 9.64 16.82
C LYS A 744 27.91 8.12 16.97
N ASN A 745 28.90 7.31 16.55
CA ASN A 745 28.82 5.84 16.45
C ASN A 745 27.71 5.31 15.54
N LEU A 746 27.22 6.13 14.61
CA LEU A 746 26.27 5.76 13.57
C LEU A 746 27.04 5.33 12.31
N TYR A 747 26.88 4.07 11.93
CA TYR A 747 27.62 3.44 10.83
C TYR A 747 26.66 3.07 9.69
N ILE A 748 27.12 3.16 8.44
CA ILE A 748 26.31 2.74 7.29
C ILE A 748 26.01 1.24 7.45
N ALA A 749 24.73 0.89 7.41
CA ALA A 749 24.24 -0.48 7.52
C ALA A 749 23.66 -1.00 6.19
N ALA A 750 23.13 -0.11 5.37
CA ALA A 750 22.75 -0.37 3.98
C ALA A 750 22.86 0.92 3.17
N VAL A 751 23.19 0.80 1.89
CA VAL A 751 23.15 1.90 0.92
C VAL A 751 22.49 1.41 -0.37
N SER A 752 21.66 2.24 -0.98
CA SER A 752 21.10 2.01 -2.32
C SER A 752 21.02 3.34 -3.08
N TYR A 753 20.89 3.27 -4.40
CA TYR A 753 20.64 4.42 -5.26
C TYR A 753 19.46 4.12 -6.19
N GLY A 754 18.63 5.12 -6.46
CA GLY A 754 17.46 4.98 -7.33
C GLY A 754 16.48 6.12 -7.11
N ARG A 755 15.26 5.99 -7.64
CA ARG A 755 14.28 7.08 -7.57
C ARG A 755 13.71 7.22 -6.16
N THR A 756 13.94 8.39 -5.56
CA THR A 756 13.17 8.87 -4.41
C THR A 756 12.89 10.34 -4.64
N VAL A 757 11.61 10.66 -4.81
CA VAL A 757 11.14 12.05 -4.95
C VAL A 757 11.57 12.87 -3.73
N SER A 758 11.96 14.12 -3.99
CA SER A 758 12.34 15.13 -3.00
C SER A 758 11.19 15.48 -2.06
#